data_AF-A0AAV9ISN2-F1
#
_entry.id   AF-A0AAV9ISN2-F1
#
_cell.length_a   1.000
_cell.length_b   1.000
_cell.length_c   1.000
_cell.angle_alpha   90.00
_cell.angle_beta   90.00
_cell.angle_gamma   90.00
#
_symmetry.space_group_name_H-M   'P 1'
#
loop_
_entity.id
_entity.type
_entity.pdbx_description
1 polymer ?
#
loop_
_entity_poly.entity_id
_entity_poly.type
_entity_poly.pdbx_seq_one_letter_code
_entity_poly.pdbx_strand_id
1 'polypeptide(L)'
;MASSEERPDSGSGAAAAAAGDADALAVPPLTLINARGEVSQRLANWIDEYVQPLSAVAEGASATTGGSFLGQREMAVVAALGVRGCGKSTLLNELFGSRFAVGRAYGRRARGTRGCTISVAAVPPAPWLLLMDSEGVDGREVEEAEEMEEAEAEALIAEADSRAASRRSTGAADATAAGRGGGAVLAAAGGGGVDGGGHAGHRARPPSMRRAEKVAMLAATIADVLVINVWYADLGRAEAAGYVPLVRTIFSEHLKLFTKESPARSKLLFVVHDHDDGSPLASVAKVIERDVLAIWANQVEKPAEYSGTRVRDHFDVEVLSLPHPRYRAEQYAAALNALRDRILQGRGAETGVAIASEGAVAFTRAPANLLAPAVSKELPVEGFATYVEMVWRELVEANDIDTPGYSELLAVYRCDRVAERLHALAHEQIAKWYAEVDSGKVVENFGRKAQELLNSTGEQYDADTSAYATTDGALIRSRKRHELMSTLQNHLRALFNRQVQILQNQALNKFRDQMLSLIADRSGMVSEFESQFLVRRVDEFFFKRAEELLVPSMRLTYRASRTDLQNTLLEAASRYRDSPTSQLQAMTRMEKRAMAPMPKQRGVVVGFGLNTALRPRGYGNFQLIASTSRGPHTFNATMCNDADLAEQEGHGKVPLFRWQPTIHFDVDL
;
A
#
# COMPACT_ATOMS: atom_id res chain seq x y z
N MET A 1 -9.78 -28.14 -87.15
CA MET A 1 -9.97 -26.70 -86.88
C MET A 1 -10.79 -26.58 -85.61
N ALA A 2 -10.10 -26.51 -84.48
CA ALA A 2 -10.71 -26.34 -83.16
C ALA A 2 -10.20 -24.99 -82.63
N SER A 3 -11.11 -24.03 -82.49
CA SER A 3 -10.85 -22.70 -81.97
C SER A 3 -10.94 -22.72 -80.45
N SER A 4 -9.90 -22.17 -79.83
CA SER A 4 -9.69 -21.90 -78.42
C SER A 4 -10.66 -20.85 -77.88
N GLU A 5 -11.33 -21.15 -76.77
CA GLU A 5 -11.89 -20.15 -75.84
C GLU A 5 -11.19 -20.30 -74.48
N GLU A 6 -10.42 -19.27 -74.13
CA GLU A 6 -9.83 -19.09 -72.80
C GLU A 6 -10.91 -18.70 -71.79
N ARG A 7 -10.91 -19.37 -70.62
CA ARG A 7 -11.61 -18.89 -69.41
C ARG A 7 -10.63 -18.04 -68.59
N PRO A 8 -11.04 -16.88 -68.04
CA PRO A 8 -10.20 -16.13 -67.12
C PRO A 8 -10.28 -16.75 -65.71
N ASP A 9 -9.12 -17.04 -65.14
CA ASP A 9 -8.93 -17.36 -63.73
C ASP A 9 -9.32 -16.17 -62.85
N SER A 10 -10.39 -16.31 -62.07
CA SER A 10 -10.85 -15.30 -61.11
C SER A 10 -10.39 -15.64 -59.68
N GLY A 11 -9.38 -14.90 -59.19
CA GLY A 11 -9.47 -14.22 -57.89
C GLY A 11 -9.46 -15.01 -56.57
N SER A 12 -8.87 -16.21 -56.48
CA SER A 12 -8.75 -16.93 -55.18
C SER A 12 -7.49 -16.57 -54.36
N GLY A 13 -6.56 -15.78 -54.90
CA GLY A 13 -5.26 -15.49 -54.26
C GLY A 13 -5.25 -14.33 -53.26
N ALA A 14 -6.11 -13.31 -53.44
CA ALA A 14 -6.09 -12.11 -52.61
C ALA A 14 -6.79 -12.28 -51.25
N ALA A 15 -7.83 -13.13 -51.18
CA ALA A 15 -8.55 -13.42 -49.92
C ALA A 15 -7.74 -14.30 -48.96
N ALA A 16 -6.88 -15.19 -49.49
CA ALA A 16 -6.03 -16.06 -48.69
C ALA A 16 -4.83 -15.31 -48.06
N ALA A 17 -4.30 -14.28 -48.74
CA ALA A 17 -3.22 -13.46 -48.20
C ALA A 17 -3.69 -12.53 -47.06
N ALA A 18 -4.90 -11.95 -47.16
CA ALA A 18 -5.48 -11.14 -46.09
C ALA A 18 -5.88 -11.94 -44.84
N ALA A 19 -6.26 -13.23 -45.01
CA ALA A 19 -6.55 -14.12 -43.89
C ALA A 19 -5.29 -14.54 -43.12
N GLY A 20 -4.13 -14.62 -43.79
CA GLY A 20 -2.85 -14.98 -43.17
C GLY A 20 -2.28 -13.91 -42.23
N ASP A 21 -2.45 -12.63 -42.56
CA ASP A 21 -1.98 -11.50 -41.71
C ASP A 21 -2.91 -11.24 -40.51
N ALA A 22 -4.22 -11.47 -40.67
CA ALA A 22 -5.17 -11.38 -39.55
C ALA A 22 -4.93 -12.47 -38.48
N ASP A 23 -4.38 -13.63 -38.90
CA ASP A 23 -4.16 -14.77 -38.01
C ASP A 23 -2.98 -14.55 -37.04
N ALA A 24 -2.05 -13.65 -37.37
CA ALA A 24 -0.88 -13.34 -36.55
C ALA A 24 -1.15 -12.32 -35.42
N LEU A 25 -2.22 -11.52 -35.54
CA LEU A 25 -2.53 -10.41 -34.62
C LEU A 25 -3.60 -10.74 -33.56
N ALA A 26 -4.31 -11.85 -33.70
CA ALA A 26 -5.44 -12.17 -32.83
C ALA A 26 -5.00 -12.81 -31.49
N VAL A 27 -5.23 -12.08 -30.41
CA VAL A 27 -4.97 -12.52 -29.03
C VAL A 27 -5.87 -13.71 -28.66
N PRO A 28 -5.32 -14.80 -28.08
CA PRO A 28 -6.14 -15.94 -27.67
C PRO A 28 -7.13 -15.54 -26.57
N PRO A 29 -8.43 -15.84 -26.71
CA PRO A 29 -9.40 -15.53 -25.68
C PRO A 29 -9.09 -16.25 -24.35
N LEU A 30 -9.28 -15.55 -23.24
CA LEU A 30 -9.18 -16.07 -21.89
C LEU A 30 -10.57 -16.35 -21.33
N THR A 31 -10.82 -17.57 -20.84
CA THR A 31 -12.01 -17.83 -20.01
C THR A 31 -11.86 -17.04 -18.70
N LEU A 32 -12.69 -16.02 -18.51
CA LEU A 32 -12.66 -15.15 -17.34
C LEU A 32 -13.40 -15.79 -16.17
N ILE A 33 -14.66 -16.20 -16.38
CA ILE A 33 -15.43 -17.00 -15.44
C ILE A 33 -15.64 -18.37 -16.05
N ASN A 34 -15.22 -19.42 -15.34
CA ASN A 34 -15.35 -20.79 -15.84
C ASN A 34 -16.77 -21.37 -15.59
N ALA A 35 -17.00 -22.60 -16.05
CA ALA A 35 -18.30 -23.27 -15.86
C ALA A 35 -18.66 -23.56 -14.38
N ARG A 36 -17.70 -23.45 -13.45
CA ARG A 36 -17.93 -23.57 -12.01
C ARG A 36 -18.25 -22.24 -11.34
N GLY A 37 -18.15 -21.12 -12.06
CA GLY A 37 -18.35 -19.78 -11.50
C GLY A 37 -17.10 -19.22 -10.80
N GLU A 38 -15.92 -19.74 -11.12
CA GLU A 38 -14.64 -19.27 -10.54
C GLU A 38 -13.97 -18.28 -11.50
N VAL A 39 -13.38 -17.21 -10.95
CA VAL A 39 -12.55 -16.25 -11.69
C VAL A 39 -11.21 -16.89 -12.08
N SER A 40 -10.74 -16.58 -13.28
CA SER A 40 -9.48 -17.10 -13.82
C SER A 40 -8.26 -16.55 -13.08
N GLN A 41 -7.47 -17.43 -12.48
CA GLN A 41 -6.18 -17.10 -11.85
C GLN A 41 -5.14 -16.58 -12.86
N ARG A 42 -5.37 -16.73 -14.17
CA ARG A 42 -4.48 -16.23 -15.22
C ARG A 42 -4.79 -14.80 -15.65
N LEU A 43 -5.84 -14.18 -15.09
CA LEU A 43 -6.32 -12.88 -15.53
C LEU A 43 -5.25 -11.79 -15.44
N ALA A 44 -4.55 -11.67 -14.30
CA ALA A 44 -3.50 -10.66 -14.11
C ALA A 44 -2.41 -10.76 -15.18
N ASN A 45 -1.78 -11.93 -15.29
CA ASN A 45 -0.72 -12.16 -16.27
C ASN A 45 -1.19 -11.98 -17.72
N TRP A 46 -2.43 -12.34 -18.04
CA TRP A 46 -2.98 -12.19 -19.38
C TRP A 46 -3.24 -10.72 -19.74
N ILE A 47 -3.72 -9.91 -18.78
CA ILE A 47 -3.87 -8.47 -18.97
C ILE A 47 -2.50 -7.83 -19.20
N ASP A 48 -1.50 -8.15 -18.38
CA ASP A 48 -0.14 -7.61 -18.51
C ASP A 48 0.53 -8.00 -19.84
N GLU A 49 0.22 -9.18 -20.37
CA GLU A 49 0.80 -9.69 -21.61
C GLU A 49 0.16 -9.08 -22.87
N TYR A 50 -1.16 -8.82 -22.86
CA TYR A 50 -1.90 -8.54 -24.09
C TYR A 50 -2.64 -7.19 -24.11
N VAL A 51 -2.89 -6.56 -22.95
CA VAL A 51 -3.59 -5.27 -22.88
C VAL A 51 -2.57 -4.15 -22.74
N GLN A 52 -2.68 -3.14 -23.59
CA GLN A 52 -1.85 -1.94 -23.50
C GLN A 52 -2.74 -0.71 -23.28
N PRO A 53 -2.37 0.17 -22.34
CA PRO A 53 -3.15 1.37 -22.08
C PRO A 53 -3.14 2.29 -23.30
N LEU A 54 -4.26 2.98 -23.53
CA LEU A 54 -4.45 3.90 -24.64
C LEU A 54 -3.34 4.97 -24.74
N SER A 55 -2.83 5.44 -23.59
CA SER A 55 -1.72 6.39 -23.51
C SER A 55 -0.44 5.89 -24.19
N ALA A 56 -0.10 4.62 -24.02
CA ALA A 56 1.09 4.01 -24.62
C ALA A 56 0.94 3.86 -26.15
N VAL A 57 -0.28 3.65 -26.64
CA VAL A 57 -0.58 3.55 -28.08
C VAL A 57 -0.54 4.93 -28.76
N ALA A 58 -0.97 5.98 -28.05
CA ALA A 58 -1.01 7.35 -28.56
C ALA A 58 0.39 7.97 -28.75
N GLU A 59 1.41 7.56 -27.99
CA GLU A 59 2.79 8.04 -28.16
C GLU A 59 3.47 7.51 -29.44
N GLY A 60 2.96 6.42 -30.03
CA GLY A 60 3.49 5.83 -31.28
C GLY A 60 2.81 6.31 -32.56
N ALA A 61 1.61 6.92 -32.48
CA ALA A 61 0.84 7.38 -33.62
C ALA A 61 0.84 8.92 -33.71
N SER A 62 1.44 9.47 -34.77
CA SER A 62 1.50 10.91 -35.03
C SER A 62 0.12 11.59 -34.87
N ALA A 63 0.13 12.71 -34.16
CA ALA A 63 -1.01 13.52 -33.75
C ALA A 63 -1.80 14.15 -34.92
N THR A 64 -2.61 13.36 -35.63
CA THR A 64 -3.51 13.88 -36.68
C THR A 64 -5.00 13.82 -36.36
N THR A 65 -5.41 13.73 -35.09
CA THR A 65 -6.83 13.88 -34.75
C THR A 65 -7.03 14.71 -33.49
N GLY A 66 -7.55 15.92 -33.66
CA GLY A 66 -7.83 16.86 -32.58
C GLY A 66 -8.84 16.30 -31.57
N GLY A 67 -8.57 16.55 -30.28
CA GLY A 67 -9.40 16.17 -29.14
C GLY A 67 -9.52 14.64 -28.96
N SER A 68 -8.98 14.08 -27.88
CA SER A 68 -9.16 12.64 -27.58
C SER A 68 -10.66 12.32 -27.47
N PHE A 69 -11.21 11.63 -28.47
CA PHE A 69 -12.62 11.20 -28.45
C PHE A 69 -12.90 10.24 -27.28
N LEU A 70 -11.87 9.59 -26.73
CA LEU A 70 -11.92 8.68 -25.59
C LEU A 70 -11.64 9.39 -24.25
N GLY A 71 -11.32 10.69 -24.22
CA GLY A 71 -10.95 11.39 -22.99
C GLY A 71 -9.62 10.90 -22.38
N GLN A 72 -9.51 10.94 -21.04
CA GLN A 72 -8.35 10.48 -20.26
C GLN A 72 -8.46 8.99 -19.84
N ARG A 73 -9.06 8.13 -20.67
CA ARG A 73 -9.25 6.70 -20.35
C ARG A 73 -8.00 5.88 -20.64
N GLU A 74 -7.74 4.86 -19.81
CA GLU A 74 -6.67 3.88 -20.05
C GLU A 74 -7.14 2.69 -20.89
N MET A 75 -8.36 2.20 -20.67
CA MET A 75 -8.98 1.12 -21.45
C MET A 75 -10.48 1.37 -21.67
N ALA A 76 -11.09 0.58 -22.56
CA ALA A 76 -12.53 0.45 -22.69
C ALA A 76 -12.96 -1.01 -22.73
N VAL A 77 -14.17 -1.30 -22.25
CA VAL A 77 -14.73 -2.66 -22.20
C VAL A 77 -16.08 -2.70 -22.94
N VAL A 78 -16.19 -3.62 -23.91
CA VAL A 78 -17.43 -3.92 -24.64
C VAL A 78 -17.87 -5.34 -24.30
N ALA A 79 -19.07 -5.50 -23.76
CA ALA A 79 -19.61 -6.80 -23.39
C ALA A 79 -20.83 -7.16 -24.26
N ALA A 80 -20.81 -8.34 -24.87
CA ALA A 80 -21.94 -8.88 -25.62
C ALA A 80 -22.80 -9.79 -24.72
N LEU A 81 -24.09 -9.45 -24.62
CA LEU A 81 -25.10 -10.16 -23.84
C LEU A 81 -26.30 -10.54 -24.75
N GLY A 82 -27.08 -11.53 -24.34
CA GLY A 82 -28.25 -11.99 -25.08
C GLY A 82 -28.48 -13.50 -24.99
N VAL A 83 -29.57 -13.97 -25.61
CA VAL A 83 -30.00 -15.38 -25.53
C VAL A 83 -28.98 -16.37 -26.10
N ARG A 84 -29.06 -17.65 -25.69
CA ARG A 84 -28.23 -18.70 -26.30
C ARG A 84 -28.48 -18.77 -27.81
N GLY A 85 -27.40 -18.71 -28.60
CA GLY A 85 -27.49 -18.82 -30.06
C GLY A 85 -27.77 -17.53 -30.83
N CYS A 86 -27.88 -16.35 -30.21
CA CYS A 86 -28.07 -15.08 -30.92
C CYS A 86 -26.82 -14.49 -31.61
N GLY A 87 -25.78 -15.31 -31.83
CA GLY A 87 -24.60 -14.87 -32.57
C GLY A 87 -23.67 -13.88 -31.84
N LYS A 88 -23.67 -13.83 -30.50
CA LYS A 88 -22.76 -12.96 -29.69
C LYS A 88 -21.28 -13.11 -30.07
N SER A 89 -20.75 -14.31 -29.93
CA SER A 89 -19.36 -14.64 -30.26
C SER A 89 -19.06 -14.37 -31.74
N THR A 90 -20.00 -14.68 -32.64
CA THR A 90 -19.89 -14.40 -34.07
C THR A 90 -19.76 -12.90 -34.34
N LEU A 91 -20.65 -12.09 -33.75
CA LEU A 91 -20.65 -10.64 -33.90
C LEU A 91 -19.36 -10.02 -33.38
N LEU A 92 -18.87 -10.43 -32.21
CA LEU A 92 -17.61 -9.94 -31.66
C LEU A 92 -16.41 -10.30 -32.55
N ASN A 93 -16.37 -11.53 -33.07
CA ASN A 93 -15.32 -11.97 -33.98
C ASN A 93 -15.34 -11.15 -35.29
N GLU A 94 -16.51 -10.91 -35.86
CA GLU A 94 -16.65 -10.14 -37.11
C GLU A 94 -16.41 -8.65 -36.92
N LEU A 95 -16.84 -8.06 -35.80
CA LEU A 95 -16.62 -6.64 -35.50
C LEU A 95 -15.16 -6.35 -35.15
N PHE A 96 -14.48 -7.21 -34.41
CA PHE A 96 -13.19 -6.86 -33.82
C PHE A 96 -12.04 -7.80 -34.18
N GLY A 97 -12.27 -8.83 -35.01
CA GLY A 97 -11.27 -9.83 -35.37
C GLY A 97 -10.82 -10.72 -34.21
N SER A 98 -11.63 -10.81 -33.14
CA SER A 98 -11.37 -11.74 -32.04
C SER A 98 -11.67 -13.19 -32.45
N ARG A 99 -11.34 -14.15 -31.57
CA ARG A 99 -11.44 -15.59 -31.83
C ARG A 99 -12.26 -16.35 -30.79
N PHE A 100 -13.34 -15.77 -30.33
CA PHE A 100 -14.26 -16.45 -29.42
C PHE A 100 -14.79 -17.75 -30.07
N ALA A 101 -14.96 -18.78 -29.24
CA ALA A 101 -15.46 -20.07 -29.71
C ALA A 101 -16.93 -19.96 -30.13
N VAL A 102 -17.22 -20.26 -31.39
CA VAL A 102 -18.60 -20.24 -31.93
C VAL A 102 -19.16 -21.67 -31.96
N GLY A 103 -20.31 -21.88 -31.31
CA GLY A 103 -21.02 -23.16 -31.35
C GLY A 103 -21.62 -23.45 -32.73
N ARG A 104 -21.68 -24.73 -33.14
CA ARG A 104 -22.35 -25.12 -34.39
C ARG A 104 -23.87 -24.99 -34.26
N ALA A 105 -24.53 -24.44 -35.30
CA ALA A 105 -25.97 -24.17 -35.35
C ALA A 105 -26.88 -25.41 -35.26
N TYR A 106 -26.36 -26.64 -35.40
CA TYR A 106 -27.15 -27.86 -35.33
C TYR A 106 -26.34 -29.04 -34.73
N GLY A 107 -26.89 -29.67 -33.68
CA GLY A 107 -26.35 -30.90 -33.07
C GLY A 107 -26.68 -31.01 -31.58
N ARG A 108 -27.00 -32.22 -31.08
CA ARG A 108 -27.34 -32.54 -29.67
C ARG A 108 -26.24 -32.22 -28.63
N ARG A 109 -25.11 -31.63 -29.05
CA ARG A 109 -23.96 -31.22 -28.22
C ARG A 109 -23.54 -29.78 -28.56
N ALA A 110 -24.48 -28.87 -28.76
CA ALA A 110 -24.19 -27.45 -28.95
C ALA A 110 -23.48 -26.91 -27.70
N ARG A 111 -22.14 -26.89 -27.73
CA ARG A 111 -21.30 -26.21 -26.74
C ARG A 111 -21.27 -24.72 -27.10
N GLY A 112 -22.21 -23.95 -26.56
CA GLY A 112 -22.10 -22.49 -26.52
C GLY A 112 -21.14 -22.03 -25.41
N THR A 113 -20.83 -20.73 -25.37
CA THR A 113 -20.06 -20.09 -24.30
C THR A 113 -20.69 -20.42 -22.93
N ARG A 114 -19.87 -20.91 -21.99
CA ARG A 114 -20.26 -21.16 -20.58
C ARG A 114 -19.42 -20.25 -19.68
N GLY A 115 -20.06 -19.56 -18.74
CA GLY A 115 -19.42 -18.49 -17.96
C GLY A 115 -19.20 -17.23 -18.82
N CYS A 116 -18.00 -16.66 -18.81
CA CYS A 116 -17.65 -15.58 -19.73
C CYS A 116 -16.20 -15.68 -20.17
N THR A 117 -15.93 -15.19 -21.38
CA THR A 117 -14.61 -15.19 -22.00
C THR A 117 -14.25 -13.76 -22.38
N ILE A 118 -12.99 -13.38 -22.25
CA ILE A 118 -12.49 -12.08 -22.67
C ILE A 118 -11.42 -12.21 -23.77
N SER A 119 -11.29 -11.18 -24.59
CA SER A 119 -10.25 -11.08 -25.63
C SER A 119 -10.00 -9.61 -25.94
N VAL A 120 -8.89 -9.31 -26.61
CA VAL A 120 -8.54 -7.95 -27.06
C VAL A 120 -8.99 -7.76 -28.51
N ALA A 121 -9.46 -6.57 -28.87
CA ALA A 121 -9.79 -6.25 -30.25
C ALA A 121 -8.55 -6.24 -31.16
N ALA A 122 -8.62 -6.97 -32.28
CA ALA A 122 -7.53 -7.17 -33.22
C ALA A 122 -7.59 -6.27 -34.46
N VAL A 123 -8.66 -5.48 -34.66
CA VAL A 123 -8.93 -4.78 -35.93
C VAL A 123 -9.43 -3.35 -35.77
N PRO A 124 -8.68 -2.34 -36.27
CA PRO A 124 -7.21 -2.32 -36.21
C PRO A 124 -6.77 -2.65 -34.77
N PRO A 125 -5.54 -3.16 -34.53
CA PRO A 125 -5.14 -3.57 -33.19
C PRO A 125 -5.43 -2.47 -32.19
N ALA A 126 -6.38 -2.74 -31.30
CA ALA A 126 -6.85 -1.81 -30.29
C ALA A 126 -6.58 -2.48 -28.95
N PRO A 127 -5.30 -2.53 -28.52
CA PRO A 127 -4.90 -3.26 -27.31
C PRO A 127 -5.47 -2.65 -26.02
N TRP A 128 -6.11 -1.49 -26.12
CA TRP A 128 -6.86 -0.79 -25.09
C TRP A 128 -8.34 -1.20 -25.02
N LEU A 129 -8.86 -1.93 -26.01
CA LEU A 129 -10.26 -2.35 -26.10
C LEU A 129 -10.42 -3.82 -25.73
N LEU A 130 -11.01 -4.06 -24.55
CA LEU A 130 -11.34 -5.38 -24.04
C LEU A 130 -12.75 -5.79 -24.48
N LEU A 131 -12.88 -7.00 -24.97
CA LEU A 131 -14.13 -7.61 -25.40
C LEU A 131 -14.52 -8.70 -24.42
N MET A 132 -15.79 -8.75 -24.03
CA MET A 132 -16.34 -9.78 -23.16
C MET A 132 -17.49 -10.52 -23.87
N ASP A 133 -17.34 -11.82 -24.06
CA ASP A 133 -18.37 -12.72 -24.57
C ASP A 133 -19.02 -13.50 -23.42
N SER A 134 -20.32 -13.29 -23.20
CA SER A 134 -21.05 -13.93 -22.10
C SER A 134 -21.70 -15.25 -22.51
N GLU A 135 -21.93 -16.11 -21.51
CA GLU A 135 -22.91 -17.18 -21.61
C GLU A 135 -24.27 -16.59 -21.96
N GLY A 136 -25.01 -17.27 -22.85
CA GLY A 136 -26.35 -16.85 -23.21
C GLY A 136 -27.37 -17.29 -22.18
N VAL A 137 -28.39 -16.46 -21.96
CA VAL A 137 -29.55 -16.80 -21.14
C VAL A 137 -30.45 -17.76 -21.93
N ASP A 138 -31.02 -18.76 -21.27
CA ASP A 138 -32.05 -19.63 -21.87
C ASP A 138 -33.43 -19.22 -21.36
N GLY A 139 -34.32 -18.80 -22.27
CA GLY A 139 -35.67 -18.37 -21.90
C GLY A 139 -36.48 -19.47 -21.23
N ARG A 140 -36.28 -20.74 -21.61
CA ARG A 140 -37.00 -21.87 -21.00
C ARG A 140 -36.55 -22.19 -19.59
N GLU A 141 -35.23 -22.07 -19.35
CA GLU A 141 -34.72 -22.23 -17.99
C GLU A 141 -35.31 -21.12 -17.10
N VAL A 142 -35.54 -19.89 -17.60
CA VAL A 142 -36.15 -18.77 -16.84
C VAL A 142 -37.60 -19.08 -16.48
N GLU A 143 -38.42 -19.50 -17.44
CA GLU A 143 -39.82 -19.94 -17.20
C GLU A 143 -39.88 -21.04 -16.12
N GLU A 144 -39.04 -22.08 -16.23
CA GLU A 144 -39.04 -23.21 -15.28
C GLU A 144 -38.70 -22.80 -13.84
N ALA A 145 -37.96 -21.71 -13.57
CA ALA A 145 -37.74 -21.29 -12.19
C ALA A 145 -38.65 -20.18 -11.70
N GLU A 146 -39.22 -19.36 -12.57
CA GLU A 146 -40.33 -18.50 -12.13
C GLU A 146 -41.50 -19.39 -11.67
N GLU A 147 -41.77 -20.50 -12.37
CA GLU A 147 -42.72 -21.53 -11.94
C GLU A 147 -42.32 -22.21 -10.61
N MET A 148 -41.03 -22.52 -10.40
CA MET A 148 -40.57 -23.08 -9.11
C MET A 148 -40.64 -22.06 -7.96
N GLU A 149 -40.34 -20.79 -8.21
CA GLU A 149 -40.40 -19.73 -7.20
C GLU A 149 -41.84 -19.44 -6.78
N GLU A 150 -42.77 -19.42 -7.75
CA GLU A 150 -44.20 -19.31 -7.48
C GLU A 150 -44.70 -20.54 -6.70
N ALA A 151 -44.27 -21.75 -7.06
CA ALA A 151 -44.60 -22.98 -6.32
C ALA A 151 -44.01 -23.02 -4.90
N GLU A 152 -42.79 -22.52 -4.68
CA GLU A 152 -42.18 -22.40 -3.35
C GLU A 152 -42.90 -21.36 -2.48
N ALA A 153 -43.29 -20.22 -3.07
CA ALA A 153 -44.06 -19.19 -2.40
C ALA A 153 -45.47 -19.70 -2.01
N GLU A 154 -46.15 -20.40 -2.91
CA GLU A 154 -47.43 -21.06 -2.63
C GLU A 154 -47.30 -22.13 -1.53
N ALA A 155 -46.23 -22.93 -1.55
CA ALA A 155 -45.96 -23.92 -0.52
C ALA A 155 -45.74 -23.29 0.87
N LEU A 156 -45.04 -22.16 0.93
CA LEU A 156 -44.83 -21.40 2.18
C LEU A 156 -46.14 -20.80 2.73
N ILE A 157 -46.99 -20.28 1.84
CA ILE A 157 -48.32 -19.76 2.22
C ILE A 157 -49.21 -20.90 2.73
N ALA A 158 -49.23 -22.04 2.05
CA ALA A 158 -49.97 -23.22 2.47
C ALA A 158 -49.49 -23.76 3.83
N GLU A 159 -48.18 -23.74 4.09
CA GLU A 159 -47.63 -24.12 5.40
C GLU A 159 -48.04 -23.13 6.50
N ALA A 160 -48.01 -21.83 6.21
CA ALA A 160 -48.45 -20.78 7.14
C ALA A 160 -49.95 -20.92 7.50
N ASP A 161 -50.80 -21.20 6.51
CA ASP A 161 -52.23 -21.43 6.71
C ASP A 161 -52.52 -22.71 7.50
N SER A 162 -51.75 -23.78 7.26
CA SER A 162 -51.86 -25.03 8.03
C SER A 162 -51.48 -24.84 9.51
N ARG A 163 -50.45 -24.04 9.80
CA ARG A 163 -50.06 -23.66 11.17
C ARG A 163 -51.10 -22.77 11.84
N ALA A 164 -51.74 -21.87 11.08
CA ALA A 164 -52.82 -21.04 11.59
C ALA A 164 -54.09 -21.86 11.91
N ALA A 165 -54.41 -22.87 11.09
CA ALA A 165 -55.52 -23.80 11.32
C ALA A 165 -55.27 -24.71 12.54
N SER A 166 -54.04 -25.21 12.70
CA SER A 166 -53.61 -25.98 13.88
C SER A 166 -53.79 -25.17 15.18
N ARG A 167 -53.38 -23.89 15.20
CA ARG A 167 -53.55 -23.01 16.37
C ARG A 167 -55.02 -22.74 16.74
N ARG A 168 -55.93 -22.70 15.75
CA ARG A 168 -57.38 -22.57 16.00
C ARG A 168 -57.99 -23.85 16.58
N SER A 169 -57.47 -25.02 16.22
CA SER A 169 -57.93 -26.31 16.77
C SER A 169 -57.49 -26.55 18.22
N THR A 170 -56.32 -26.04 18.62
CA THR A 170 -55.81 -26.15 20.00
C THR A 170 -56.39 -25.10 20.94
N GLY A 171 -56.76 -23.91 20.44
CA GLY A 171 -57.39 -22.84 21.23
C GLY A 171 -58.85 -23.10 21.63
N ALA A 172 -59.52 -24.07 21.02
CA ALA A 172 -60.90 -24.44 21.35
C ALA A 172 -61.01 -25.47 22.49
N ALA A 173 -59.90 -26.11 22.89
CA ALA A 173 -59.91 -27.16 23.91
C ALA A 173 -59.72 -26.65 25.35
N ASP A 174 -59.28 -25.39 25.55
CA ASP A 174 -58.89 -24.87 26.88
C ASP A 174 -59.90 -23.88 27.50
N ALA A 175 -61.08 -23.71 26.89
CA ALA A 175 -62.10 -22.76 27.34
C ALA A 175 -63.22 -23.36 28.23
N THR A 176 -63.04 -24.56 28.80
CA THR A 176 -64.07 -25.23 29.63
C THR A 176 -63.64 -25.61 31.06
N ALA A 177 -62.47 -25.19 31.55
CA ALA A 177 -62.06 -25.50 32.91
C ALA A 177 -61.29 -24.36 33.60
N ALA A 178 -62.00 -23.42 34.23
CA ALA A 178 -61.67 -22.86 35.55
C ALA A 178 -62.47 -21.58 35.82
N GLY A 179 -63.59 -21.71 36.51
CA GLY A 179 -64.25 -20.60 37.20
C GLY A 179 -64.58 -21.03 38.62
N ARG A 180 -63.76 -20.65 39.62
CA ARG A 180 -64.16 -20.39 41.01
C ARG A 180 -63.00 -19.98 41.93
N GLY A 181 -63.22 -18.87 42.65
CA GLY A 181 -62.49 -18.41 43.85
C GLY A 181 -61.22 -17.61 43.53
N GLY A 182 -60.99 -16.37 43.97
CA GLY A 182 -61.49 -15.62 45.11
C GLY A 182 -60.28 -15.24 45.98
N GLY A 183 -60.06 -13.94 46.22
CA GLY A 183 -59.11 -13.46 47.25
C GLY A 183 -58.13 -12.38 46.79
N ALA A 184 -58.24 -11.21 47.42
CA ALA A 184 -57.38 -10.05 47.27
C ALA A 184 -55.98 -10.23 47.92
N VAL A 185 -55.02 -9.39 47.53
CA VAL A 185 -54.26 -8.43 48.38
C VAL A 185 -52.95 -8.01 47.68
N LEU A 186 -52.64 -6.72 47.83
CA LEU A 186 -51.46 -5.98 47.36
C LEU A 186 -50.10 -6.61 47.71
N ALA A 187 -49.13 -6.47 46.80
CA ALA A 187 -47.79 -5.97 47.12
C ALA A 187 -47.06 -5.54 45.84
N ALA A 188 -46.75 -4.25 45.75
CA ALA A 188 -45.81 -3.70 44.79
C ALA A 188 -44.39 -3.83 45.36
N ALA A 189 -43.45 -4.40 44.59
CA ALA A 189 -42.04 -4.00 44.56
C ALA A 189 -41.26 -4.83 43.52
N GLY A 190 -40.70 -4.12 42.52
CA GLY A 190 -39.32 -4.35 42.07
C GLY A 190 -39.04 -5.41 41.00
N GLY A 191 -38.62 -4.92 39.83
CA GLY A 191 -37.46 -5.50 39.14
C GLY A 191 -37.70 -6.13 37.76
N GLY A 192 -37.30 -5.39 36.72
CA GLY A 192 -36.47 -5.90 35.62
C GLY A 192 -37.10 -6.83 34.57
N GLY A 193 -37.04 -6.39 33.30
CA GLY A 193 -37.16 -7.28 32.14
C GLY A 193 -38.10 -6.75 31.06
N VAL A 194 -37.59 -5.87 30.19
CA VAL A 194 -38.27 -5.52 28.93
C VAL A 194 -37.79 -6.52 27.88
N ASP A 195 -38.48 -7.64 27.74
CA ASP A 195 -38.36 -8.50 26.56
C ASP A 195 -39.30 -7.97 25.47
N GLY A 196 -38.73 -7.15 24.58
CA GLY A 196 -39.33 -6.82 23.30
C GLY A 196 -39.25 -8.03 22.37
N GLY A 197 -40.34 -8.78 22.27
CA GLY A 197 -40.49 -9.87 21.31
C GLY A 197 -40.48 -9.35 19.87
N GLY A 198 -39.30 -9.34 19.26
CA GLY A 198 -39.12 -9.09 17.83
C GLY A 198 -39.80 -10.19 17.00
N HIS A 199 -40.80 -9.79 16.22
CA HIS A 199 -41.28 -10.59 15.10
C HIS A 199 -40.15 -10.76 14.07
N ALA A 200 -39.40 -11.86 14.17
CA ALA A 200 -38.55 -12.31 13.08
C ALA A 200 -39.47 -12.84 11.96
N GLY A 201 -39.88 -11.95 11.06
CA GLY A 201 -40.43 -12.35 9.77
C GLY A 201 -39.37 -13.17 9.04
N HIS A 202 -39.58 -14.48 8.93
CA HIS A 202 -38.88 -15.30 7.95
C HIS A 202 -39.29 -14.80 6.56
N ARG A 203 -38.55 -13.83 6.02
CA ARG A 203 -38.52 -13.59 4.57
C ARG A 203 -37.95 -14.85 3.94
N ALA A 204 -38.63 -15.37 2.93
CA ALA A 204 -38.14 -16.45 2.10
C ALA A 204 -36.70 -16.15 1.66
N ARG A 205 -35.85 -17.17 1.66
CA ARG A 205 -34.47 -17.07 1.18
C ARG A 205 -34.53 -16.67 -0.30
N PRO A 206 -33.89 -15.58 -0.75
CA PRO A 206 -33.94 -15.21 -2.17
C PRO A 206 -33.34 -16.35 -3.01
N PRO A 207 -33.91 -16.66 -4.19
CA PRO A 207 -33.38 -17.72 -5.04
C PRO A 207 -31.93 -17.42 -5.40
N SER A 208 -31.08 -18.45 -5.40
CA SER A 208 -29.67 -18.29 -5.74
C SER A 208 -29.55 -17.84 -7.21
N MET A 209 -29.08 -16.61 -7.43
CA MET A 209 -28.89 -16.00 -8.74
C MET A 209 -28.12 -16.93 -9.70
N ARG A 210 -28.58 -17.03 -10.95
CA ARG A 210 -28.00 -17.97 -11.94
C ARG A 210 -26.67 -17.48 -12.45
N ARG A 211 -25.81 -18.38 -12.95
CA ARG A 211 -24.50 -18.00 -13.51
C ARG A 211 -24.63 -16.95 -14.62
N ALA A 212 -25.59 -17.09 -15.53
CA ALA A 212 -25.77 -16.13 -16.62
C ALA A 212 -26.16 -14.73 -16.12
N GLU A 213 -26.98 -14.65 -15.07
CA GLU A 213 -27.36 -13.40 -14.41
C GLU A 213 -26.18 -12.79 -13.66
N LYS A 214 -25.40 -13.60 -12.94
CA LYS A 214 -24.15 -13.21 -12.29
C LYS A 214 -23.12 -12.66 -13.28
N VAL A 215 -23.01 -13.29 -14.46
CA VAL A 215 -22.16 -12.81 -15.56
C VAL A 215 -22.69 -11.50 -16.15
N ALA A 216 -24.01 -11.35 -16.29
CA ALA A 216 -24.62 -10.10 -16.75
C ALA A 216 -24.40 -8.95 -15.75
N MET A 217 -24.45 -9.24 -14.44
CA MET A 217 -24.09 -8.29 -13.38
C MET A 217 -22.63 -7.86 -13.51
N LEU A 218 -21.70 -8.82 -13.58
CA LEU A 218 -20.29 -8.53 -13.79
C LEU A 218 -20.08 -7.66 -15.04
N ALA A 219 -20.72 -8.00 -16.15
CA ALA A 219 -20.67 -7.22 -17.39
C ALA A 219 -21.20 -5.79 -17.18
N ALA A 220 -22.33 -5.61 -16.48
CA ALA A 220 -22.89 -4.28 -16.21
C ALA A 220 -22.00 -3.41 -15.32
N THR A 221 -21.21 -4.04 -14.45
CA THR A 221 -20.22 -3.39 -13.59
C THR A 221 -19.01 -2.91 -14.38
N ILE A 222 -18.47 -3.75 -15.24
CA ILE A 222 -17.16 -3.49 -15.88
C ILE A 222 -17.25 -2.93 -17.30
N ALA A 223 -18.38 -3.11 -18.00
CA ALA A 223 -18.52 -2.69 -19.39
C ALA A 223 -18.90 -1.22 -19.51
N ASP A 224 -18.25 -0.52 -20.45
CA ASP A 224 -18.66 0.80 -20.90
C ASP A 224 -19.87 0.72 -21.85
N VAL A 225 -19.89 -0.33 -22.68
CA VAL A 225 -20.97 -0.61 -23.63
C VAL A 225 -21.43 -2.05 -23.51
N LEU A 226 -22.71 -2.22 -23.22
CA LEU A 226 -23.41 -3.50 -23.20
C LEU A 226 -24.14 -3.67 -24.52
N VAL A 227 -23.66 -4.60 -25.35
CA VAL A 227 -24.27 -4.96 -26.63
C VAL A 227 -25.28 -6.06 -26.38
N ILE A 228 -26.56 -5.78 -26.57
CA ILE A 228 -27.66 -6.74 -26.41
C ILE A 228 -28.05 -7.26 -27.79
N ASN A 229 -27.66 -8.49 -28.10
CA ASN A 229 -27.98 -9.13 -29.37
C ASN A 229 -29.37 -9.74 -29.35
N VAL A 230 -30.21 -9.32 -30.30
CA VAL A 230 -31.62 -9.74 -30.42
C VAL A 230 -31.92 -10.11 -31.87
N TRP A 231 -32.71 -11.16 -32.12
CA TRP A 231 -33.22 -11.43 -33.46
C TRP A 231 -34.49 -10.61 -33.71
N TYR A 232 -34.64 -10.08 -34.93
CA TYR A 232 -35.83 -9.35 -35.31
C TYR A 232 -37.12 -10.18 -35.10
N ALA A 233 -37.08 -11.48 -35.39
CA ALA A 233 -38.21 -12.39 -35.22
C ALA A 233 -38.67 -12.59 -33.77
N ASP A 234 -37.81 -12.25 -32.81
CA ASP A 234 -38.06 -12.41 -31.38
C ASP A 234 -38.66 -11.13 -30.76
N LEU A 235 -38.60 -10.00 -31.46
CA LEU A 235 -39.13 -8.73 -30.98
C LEU A 235 -40.64 -8.75 -30.78
N GLY A 236 -41.10 -8.10 -29.70
CA GLY A 236 -42.53 -8.02 -29.35
C GLY A 236 -43.09 -9.27 -28.68
N ARG A 237 -42.27 -10.31 -28.45
CA ARG A 237 -42.61 -11.49 -27.66
C ARG A 237 -41.98 -11.36 -26.28
N ALA A 238 -42.69 -10.75 -25.33
CA ALA A 238 -42.13 -10.36 -24.02
C ALA A 238 -41.35 -11.49 -23.31
N GLU A 239 -41.86 -12.72 -23.32
CA GLU A 239 -41.20 -13.86 -22.67
C GLU A 239 -40.27 -14.63 -23.63
N ALA A 240 -40.71 -14.88 -24.87
CA ALA A 240 -39.94 -15.66 -25.84
C ALA A 240 -38.68 -14.95 -26.38
N ALA A 241 -38.59 -13.62 -26.25
CA ALA A 241 -37.43 -12.87 -26.72
C ALA A 241 -36.17 -13.07 -25.86
N GLY A 242 -36.35 -13.53 -24.61
CA GLY A 242 -35.29 -13.87 -23.66
C GLY A 242 -34.32 -12.75 -23.25
N TYR A 243 -34.38 -11.56 -23.86
CA TYR A 243 -33.62 -10.38 -23.42
C TYR A 243 -34.32 -9.61 -22.28
N VAL A 244 -35.63 -9.79 -22.08
CA VAL A 244 -36.40 -9.11 -21.03
C VAL A 244 -35.87 -9.46 -19.63
N PRO A 245 -35.72 -10.74 -19.24
CA PRO A 245 -35.14 -11.10 -17.94
C PRO A 245 -33.71 -10.59 -17.77
N LEU A 246 -32.91 -10.62 -18.85
CA LEU A 246 -31.54 -10.10 -18.84
C LEU A 246 -31.50 -8.60 -18.54
N VAL A 247 -32.35 -7.80 -19.21
CA VAL A 247 -32.45 -6.36 -18.98
C VAL A 247 -32.98 -6.06 -17.57
N ARG A 248 -33.96 -6.84 -17.08
CA ARG A 248 -34.44 -6.77 -15.69
C ARG A 248 -33.29 -6.94 -14.70
N THR A 249 -32.46 -7.96 -14.87
CA THR A 249 -31.27 -8.18 -14.03
C THR A 249 -30.31 -7.00 -14.12
N ILE A 250 -29.96 -6.53 -15.32
CA ILE A 250 -29.05 -5.39 -15.49
C ILE A 250 -29.58 -4.15 -14.75
N PHE A 251 -30.88 -3.88 -14.81
CA PHE A 251 -31.50 -2.74 -14.13
C PHE A 251 -31.50 -2.88 -12.61
N SER A 252 -31.95 -4.02 -12.09
CA SER A 252 -31.95 -4.29 -10.65
C SER A 252 -30.55 -4.20 -10.06
N GLU A 253 -29.54 -4.74 -10.73
CA GLU A 253 -28.17 -4.70 -10.25
C GLU A 253 -27.53 -3.33 -10.40
N HIS A 254 -27.80 -2.60 -11.48
CA HIS A 254 -27.31 -1.23 -11.63
C HIS A 254 -27.77 -0.33 -10.48
N LEU A 255 -29.01 -0.48 -10.01
CA LEU A 255 -29.53 0.30 -8.88
C LEU A 255 -28.89 -0.06 -7.53
N LYS A 256 -28.39 -1.29 -7.38
CA LYS A 256 -27.60 -1.70 -6.20
C LYS A 256 -26.18 -1.13 -6.25
N LEU A 257 -25.62 -1.04 -7.46
CA LEU A 257 -24.23 -0.69 -7.69
C LEU A 257 -23.99 0.82 -7.77
N PHE A 258 -24.84 1.55 -8.48
CA PHE A 258 -24.62 2.96 -8.80
C PHE A 258 -25.49 3.86 -7.92
N THR A 259 -24.83 4.66 -7.07
CA THR A 259 -25.49 5.68 -6.24
C THR A 259 -25.93 6.88 -7.09
N LYS A 260 -26.91 7.66 -6.60
CA LYS A 260 -27.35 8.92 -7.25
C LYS A 260 -26.23 9.91 -7.57
N GLU A 261 -25.10 9.81 -6.87
CA GLU A 261 -23.95 10.69 -7.04
C GLU A 261 -22.98 10.21 -8.14
N SER A 262 -23.19 9.02 -8.72
CA SER A 262 -22.40 8.54 -9.84
C SER A 262 -22.86 9.19 -11.15
N PRO A 263 -22.01 9.99 -11.84
CA PRO A 263 -22.38 10.62 -13.09
C PRO A 263 -22.36 9.66 -14.31
N ALA A 264 -21.89 8.41 -14.11
CA ALA A 264 -21.59 7.47 -15.19
C ALA A 264 -22.81 6.64 -15.60
N ARG A 265 -23.44 7.01 -16.72
CA ARG A 265 -24.53 6.23 -17.33
C ARG A 265 -23.99 4.97 -18.00
N SER A 266 -24.73 3.86 -17.93
CA SER A 266 -24.37 2.65 -18.66
C SER A 266 -24.97 2.68 -20.08
N LYS A 267 -24.17 2.41 -21.11
CA LYS A 267 -24.66 2.38 -22.51
C LYS A 267 -25.24 1.00 -22.84
N LEU A 268 -26.52 0.96 -23.23
CA LEU A 268 -27.20 -0.23 -23.76
C LEU A 268 -27.36 -0.10 -25.27
N LEU A 269 -26.65 -0.92 -26.04
CA LEU A 269 -26.74 -0.97 -27.50
C LEU A 269 -27.46 -2.25 -27.92
N PHE A 270 -28.73 -2.12 -28.32
CA PHE A 270 -29.49 -3.23 -28.92
C PHE A 270 -29.07 -3.41 -30.37
N VAL A 271 -28.59 -4.60 -30.70
CA VAL A 271 -28.24 -5.00 -32.08
C VAL A 271 -29.27 -6.02 -32.55
N VAL A 272 -30.13 -5.58 -33.45
CA VAL A 272 -31.22 -6.37 -34.02
C VAL A 272 -30.75 -7.06 -35.29
N HIS A 273 -30.59 -8.38 -35.23
CA HIS A 273 -30.21 -9.22 -36.36
C HIS A 273 -31.39 -9.54 -37.28
N ASP A 274 -31.11 -9.80 -38.55
CA ASP A 274 -32.08 -10.21 -39.58
C ASP A 274 -33.26 -9.24 -39.76
N HIS A 275 -33.01 -7.95 -39.56
CA HIS A 275 -33.99 -6.93 -39.86
C HIS A 275 -34.13 -6.75 -41.38
N ASP A 276 -35.34 -6.84 -41.89
CA ASP A 276 -35.68 -6.63 -43.30
C ASP A 276 -36.19 -5.19 -43.55
N ASP A 277 -36.36 -4.82 -44.82
CA ASP A 277 -36.88 -3.49 -45.18
C ASP A 277 -38.40 -3.35 -44.96
N GLY A 278 -39.06 -4.40 -44.43
CA GLY A 278 -40.51 -4.43 -44.24
C GLY A 278 -40.98 -3.48 -43.13
N SER A 279 -40.09 -3.12 -42.21
CA SER A 279 -40.39 -2.18 -41.13
C SER A 279 -39.28 -1.12 -40.99
N PRO A 280 -39.61 0.16 -40.75
CA PRO A 280 -38.60 1.15 -40.41
C PRO A 280 -37.93 0.82 -39.07
N LEU A 281 -36.62 1.04 -38.95
CA LEU A 281 -35.87 0.87 -37.68
C LEU A 281 -36.51 1.66 -36.51
N ALA A 282 -37.13 2.80 -36.81
CA ALA A 282 -37.90 3.59 -35.85
C ALA A 282 -39.06 2.80 -35.19
N SER A 283 -39.72 1.92 -35.93
CA SER A 283 -40.79 1.05 -35.40
C SER A 283 -40.22 -0.04 -34.50
N VAL A 284 -39.12 -0.65 -34.90
CA VAL A 284 -38.36 -1.62 -34.08
C VAL A 284 -37.90 -0.99 -32.77
N ALA A 285 -37.31 0.21 -32.85
CA ALA A 285 -36.86 0.95 -31.69
C ALA A 285 -38.00 1.27 -30.71
N LYS A 286 -39.21 1.58 -31.20
CA LYS A 286 -40.40 1.78 -30.36
C LYS A 286 -40.82 0.52 -29.59
N VAL A 287 -40.69 -0.66 -30.20
CA VAL A 287 -41.01 -1.92 -29.51
C VAL A 287 -40.03 -2.13 -28.35
N ILE A 288 -38.73 -1.99 -28.62
CA ILE A 288 -37.69 -2.13 -27.59
C ILE A 288 -37.85 -1.05 -26.51
N GLU A 289 -38.14 0.20 -26.89
CA GLU A 289 -38.40 1.29 -25.94
C GLU A 289 -39.55 0.96 -25.00
N ARG A 290 -40.69 0.54 -25.54
CA ARG A 290 -41.86 0.13 -24.74
C ARG A 290 -41.48 -0.96 -23.74
N ASP A 291 -40.75 -1.97 -24.20
CA ASP A 291 -40.36 -3.10 -23.36
C ASP A 291 -39.38 -2.65 -22.26
N VAL A 292 -38.35 -1.86 -22.60
CA VAL A 292 -37.39 -1.29 -21.64
C VAL A 292 -38.08 -0.44 -20.58
N LEU A 293 -39.00 0.44 -20.98
CA LEU A 293 -39.77 1.27 -20.07
C LEU A 293 -40.69 0.43 -19.17
N ALA A 294 -41.33 -0.60 -19.73
CA ALA A 294 -42.18 -1.51 -18.97
C ALA A 294 -41.38 -2.32 -17.92
N ILE A 295 -40.18 -2.81 -18.28
CA ILE A 295 -39.28 -3.50 -17.34
C ILE A 295 -38.90 -2.56 -16.20
N TRP A 296 -38.44 -1.35 -16.53
CA TRP A 296 -38.05 -0.36 -15.51
C TRP A 296 -39.21 0.02 -14.60
N ALA A 297 -40.41 0.23 -15.15
CA ALA A 297 -41.56 0.67 -14.37
C ALA A 297 -42.13 -0.44 -13.48
N ASN A 298 -42.22 -1.67 -14.01
CA ASN A 298 -43.08 -2.71 -13.43
C ASN A 298 -42.31 -3.93 -12.89
N GLN A 299 -41.08 -4.18 -13.34
CA GLN A 299 -40.36 -5.43 -13.04
C GLN A 299 -39.08 -5.25 -12.22
N VAL A 300 -38.68 -4.00 -11.94
CA VAL A 300 -37.48 -3.69 -11.16
C VAL A 300 -37.88 -3.17 -9.79
N GLU A 301 -37.46 -3.86 -8.73
CA GLU A 301 -37.64 -3.38 -7.36
C GLU A 301 -36.70 -2.20 -7.09
N LYS A 302 -37.28 -1.00 -7.01
CA LYS A 302 -36.54 0.24 -6.75
C LYS A 302 -36.54 0.56 -5.25
N PRO A 303 -35.38 0.75 -4.61
CA PRO A 303 -35.31 1.34 -3.29
C PRO A 303 -36.03 2.70 -3.25
N ALA A 304 -36.48 3.14 -2.06
CA ALA A 304 -37.23 4.38 -1.88
C ALA A 304 -36.55 5.60 -2.54
N GLU A 305 -35.22 5.61 -2.52
CA GLU A 305 -34.37 6.64 -3.09
C GLU A 305 -34.48 6.77 -4.63
N TYR A 306 -34.80 5.67 -5.33
CA TYR A 306 -34.88 5.61 -6.79
C TYR A 306 -36.31 5.57 -7.34
N SER A 307 -37.32 5.63 -6.47
CA SER A 307 -38.75 5.52 -6.83
C SER A 307 -39.21 6.47 -7.96
N GLY A 308 -38.65 7.67 -8.05
CA GLY A 308 -38.97 8.68 -9.07
C GLY A 308 -38.00 8.77 -10.27
N THR A 309 -37.00 7.88 -10.35
CA THR A 309 -35.96 7.94 -11.39
C THR A 309 -36.42 7.35 -12.71
N ARG A 310 -35.91 7.89 -13.82
CA ARG A 310 -36.18 7.43 -15.18
C ARG A 310 -35.04 6.54 -15.66
N VAL A 311 -35.34 5.65 -16.62
CA VAL A 311 -34.31 4.81 -17.27
C VAL A 311 -33.12 5.65 -17.75
N ARG A 312 -33.39 6.82 -18.31
CA ARG A 312 -32.39 7.72 -18.91
C ARG A 312 -31.42 8.34 -17.91
N ASP A 313 -31.82 8.44 -16.65
CA ASP A 313 -30.95 8.98 -15.60
C ASP A 313 -29.77 8.02 -15.35
N HIS A 314 -29.95 6.74 -15.70
CA HIS A 314 -29.03 5.64 -15.45
C HIS A 314 -28.45 5.01 -16.72
N PHE A 315 -29.21 5.00 -17.82
CA PHE A 315 -28.89 4.28 -19.05
C PHE A 315 -29.06 5.11 -20.31
N ASP A 316 -28.07 5.04 -21.19
CA ASP A 316 -28.17 5.51 -22.56
C ASP A 316 -28.55 4.34 -23.47
N VAL A 317 -29.79 4.32 -23.95
CA VAL A 317 -30.32 3.22 -24.77
C VAL A 317 -30.33 3.59 -26.24
N GLU A 318 -29.79 2.69 -27.06
CA GLU A 318 -29.70 2.86 -28.50
C GLU A 318 -29.99 1.56 -29.24
N VAL A 319 -30.64 1.67 -30.41
CA VAL A 319 -31.02 0.54 -31.24
C VAL A 319 -30.37 0.65 -32.61
N LEU A 320 -29.72 -0.43 -33.05
CA LEU A 320 -29.14 -0.60 -34.37
C LEU A 320 -29.66 -1.91 -34.98
N SER A 321 -29.83 -1.94 -36.31
CA SER A 321 -30.19 -3.16 -37.03
C SER A 321 -29.09 -3.62 -37.97
N LEU A 322 -28.90 -4.94 -38.05
CA LEU A 322 -28.03 -5.59 -39.01
C LEU A 322 -28.88 -6.36 -40.05
N PRO A 323 -28.59 -6.21 -41.35
CA PRO A 323 -29.19 -7.03 -42.41
C PRO A 323 -28.87 -8.53 -42.25
N HIS A 324 -29.62 -9.39 -42.95
CA HIS A 324 -29.35 -10.82 -42.93
C HIS A 324 -27.97 -11.14 -43.56
N PRO A 325 -27.06 -11.84 -42.85
CA PRO A 325 -25.66 -12.00 -43.28
C PRO A 325 -25.50 -12.79 -44.59
N ARG A 326 -26.35 -13.81 -44.81
CA ARG A 326 -26.32 -14.64 -46.04
C ARG A 326 -26.97 -13.99 -47.26
N TYR A 327 -28.16 -13.39 -47.10
CA TYR A 327 -28.94 -12.87 -48.23
C TYR A 327 -28.58 -11.42 -48.61
N ARG A 328 -27.97 -10.68 -47.70
CA ARG A 328 -27.62 -9.26 -47.89
C ARG A 328 -26.17 -8.99 -47.42
N ALA A 329 -25.24 -9.85 -47.84
CA ALA A 329 -23.86 -9.86 -47.36
C ALA A 329 -23.15 -8.50 -47.51
N GLU A 330 -23.34 -7.79 -48.63
CA GLU A 330 -22.71 -6.48 -48.84
C GLU A 330 -23.23 -5.41 -47.86
N GLN A 331 -24.56 -5.34 -47.67
CA GLN A 331 -25.18 -4.40 -46.74
C GLN A 331 -24.83 -4.74 -45.29
N TYR A 332 -24.74 -6.03 -44.97
CA TYR A 332 -24.29 -6.51 -43.68
C TYR A 332 -22.85 -6.10 -43.39
N ALA A 333 -21.93 -6.32 -44.34
CA ALA A 333 -20.53 -5.92 -44.22
C ALA A 333 -20.40 -4.38 -44.07
N ALA A 334 -21.17 -3.61 -44.83
CA ALA A 334 -21.20 -2.15 -44.71
C ALA A 334 -21.70 -1.69 -43.32
N ALA A 335 -22.78 -2.29 -42.81
CA ALA A 335 -23.32 -1.99 -41.49
C ALA A 335 -22.34 -2.38 -40.35
N LEU A 336 -21.65 -3.53 -40.47
CA LEU A 336 -20.61 -3.95 -39.54
C LEU A 336 -19.42 -3.00 -39.54
N ASN A 337 -18.92 -2.60 -40.71
CA ASN A 337 -17.82 -1.65 -40.82
C ASN A 337 -18.21 -0.30 -40.21
N ALA A 338 -19.42 0.19 -40.46
CA ALA A 338 -19.92 1.43 -39.86
C ALA A 338 -20.00 1.35 -38.32
N LEU A 339 -20.44 0.21 -37.77
CA LEU A 339 -20.46 0.00 -36.31
C LEU A 339 -19.04 -0.08 -35.74
N ARG A 340 -18.12 -0.78 -36.42
CA ARG A 340 -16.72 -0.87 -36.03
C ARG A 340 -16.07 0.52 -35.97
N ASP A 341 -16.19 1.30 -37.04
CA ASP A 341 -15.60 2.65 -37.10
C ASP A 341 -16.17 3.56 -36.00
N ARG A 342 -17.46 3.39 -35.69
CA ARG A 342 -18.12 4.16 -34.64
C ARG A 342 -17.59 3.86 -33.24
N ILE A 343 -17.26 2.60 -32.95
CA ILE A 343 -16.67 2.18 -31.67
C ILE A 343 -15.20 2.60 -31.60
N LEU A 344 -14.43 2.39 -32.67
CA LEU A 344 -12.97 2.57 -32.64
C LEU A 344 -12.49 3.99 -32.94
N GLN A 345 -13.30 4.80 -33.62
CA GLN A 345 -12.89 6.12 -34.10
C GLN A 345 -13.89 7.23 -33.71
N GLY A 346 -15.03 6.87 -33.11
CA GLY A 346 -16.12 7.80 -32.86
C GLY A 346 -16.70 8.42 -34.14
N ARG A 347 -16.50 7.77 -35.30
CA ARG A 347 -16.92 8.21 -36.63
C ARG A 347 -17.75 7.11 -37.29
N GLY A 348 -18.89 7.47 -37.88
CA GLY A 348 -19.75 6.49 -38.55
C GLY A 348 -21.10 7.10 -38.93
N ALA A 349 -21.79 6.47 -39.88
CA ALA A 349 -23.12 6.90 -40.30
C ALA A 349 -24.14 6.81 -39.15
N GLU A 350 -25.20 7.62 -39.23
CA GLU A 350 -26.33 7.72 -38.28
C GLU A 350 -27.25 6.48 -38.33
N THR A 351 -26.69 5.28 -38.34
CA THR A 351 -27.47 4.05 -38.57
C THR A 351 -28.22 3.57 -37.33
N GLY A 352 -28.00 4.21 -36.17
CA GLY A 352 -28.66 3.91 -34.91
C GLY A 352 -29.73 4.93 -34.54
N VAL A 353 -30.77 4.45 -33.86
CA VAL A 353 -31.82 5.27 -33.27
C VAL A 353 -31.58 5.36 -31.77
N ALA A 354 -31.32 6.57 -31.28
CA ALA A 354 -31.34 6.85 -29.85
C ALA A 354 -32.79 7.00 -29.39
N ILE A 355 -33.15 6.29 -28.33
CA ILE A 355 -34.43 6.52 -27.65
C ILE A 355 -34.29 7.88 -26.97
N ALA A 356 -35.24 8.83 -27.07
CA ALA A 356 -35.02 10.25 -26.69
C ALA A 356 -35.84 10.84 -25.52
N SER A 357 -37.09 10.44 -25.25
CA SER A 357 -37.82 10.75 -24.00
C SER A 357 -39.24 10.16 -23.99
N GLU A 358 -39.77 9.87 -22.80
CA GLU A 358 -41.19 9.54 -22.63
C GLU A 358 -42.09 10.74 -23.01
N GLY A 359 -43.09 10.49 -23.85
CA GLY A 359 -44.20 11.42 -24.13
C GLY A 359 -44.06 12.28 -25.39
N ALA A 360 -42.86 12.42 -25.95
CA ALA A 360 -42.64 13.01 -27.27
C ALA A 360 -41.46 12.30 -27.93
N VAL A 361 -41.74 11.48 -28.94
CA VAL A 361 -40.73 10.77 -29.72
C VAL A 361 -39.96 11.78 -30.57
N ALA A 362 -38.95 12.44 -30.00
CA ALA A 362 -37.99 13.18 -30.78
C ALA A 362 -36.90 12.20 -31.22
N PHE A 363 -37.03 11.58 -32.39
CA PHE A 363 -35.92 10.81 -32.97
C PHE A 363 -34.72 11.75 -33.14
N THR A 364 -33.77 11.69 -32.23
CA THR A 364 -32.52 12.43 -32.34
C THR A 364 -31.46 11.50 -32.90
N ARG A 365 -30.67 12.05 -33.82
CA ARG A 365 -29.47 11.41 -34.36
C ARG A 365 -28.60 10.91 -33.19
N ALA A 366 -28.31 9.61 -33.17
CA ALA A 366 -27.49 9.02 -32.13
C ALA A 366 -26.09 9.68 -32.10
N PRO A 367 -25.47 9.86 -30.92
CA PRO A 367 -24.14 10.45 -30.82
C PRO A 367 -23.13 9.62 -31.62
N ALA A 368 -22.22 10.30 -32.31
CA ALA A 368 -21.24 9.65 -33.18
C ALA A 368 -20.29 8.72 -32.41
N ASN A 369 -20.12 8.93 -31.10
CA ASN A 369 -19.22 8.16 -30.26
C ASN A 369 -19.97 7.26 -29.27
N LEU A 370 -19.79 5.94 -29.39
CA LEU A 370 -20.36 4.94 -28.46
C LEU A 370 -19.56 4.83 -27.15
N LEU A 371 -18.28 5.22 -27.15
CA LEU A 371 -17.37 5.19 -25.99
C LEU A 371 -17.17 6.59 -25.40
N ALA A 372 -18.23 7.40 -25.35
CA ALA A 372 -18.16 8.76 -24.84
C ALA A 372 -17.68 8.81 -23.37
N PRO A 373 -16.91 9.82 -22.92
CA PRO A 373 -16.43 9.91 -21.53
C PRO A 373 -17.54 9.79 -20.47
N ALA A 374 -18.77 10.25 -20.77
CA ALA A 374 -19.91 10.16 -19.86
C ALA A 374 -20.39 8.72 -19.54
N VAL A 375 -20.05 7.75 -20.39
CA VAL A 375 -20.38 6.32 -20.15
C VAL A 375 -19.17 5.53 -19.61
N SER A 376 -18.12 6.23 -19.19
CA SER A 376 -16.87 5.64 -18.73
C SER A 376 -16.98 5.04 -17.35
N LYS A 377 -16.46 3.83 -17.21
CA LYS A 377 -16.16 3.25 -15.90
C LYS A 377 -14.76 3.59 -15.40
N GLU A 378 -13.93 4.22 -16.24
CA GLU A 378 -12.54 4.66 -15.95
C GLU A 378 -11.70 3.54 -15.31
N LEU A 379 -11.84 2.33 -15.83
CA LEU A 379 -11.11 1.17 -15.32
C LEU A 379 -9.63 1.27 -15.71
N PRO A 380 -8.69 1.07 -14.76
CA PRO A 380 -7.27 1.06 -15.07
C PRO A 380 -6.83 -0.27 -15.65
N VAL A 381 -5.87 -0.24 -16.58
CA VAL A 381 -5.25 -1.49 -17.08
C VAL A 381 -4.52 -2.17 -15.93
N GLU A 382 -3.75 -1.40 -15.18
CA GLU A 382 -3.04 -1.90 -14.01
C GLU A 382 -4.03 -2.33 -12.92
N GLY A 383 -3.97 -3.64 -12.62
CA GLY A 383 -4.75 -4.36 -11.61
C GLY A 383 -6.27 -4.43 -11.85
N PHE A 384 -6.70 -4.27 -13.12
CA PHE A 384 -8.02 -4.70 -13.58
C PHE A 384 -8.40 -6.10 -13.07
N ALA A 385 -7.44 -7.04 -13.04
CA ALA A 385 -7.65 -8.39 -12.56
C ALA A 385 -8.14 -8.44 -11.11
N THR A 386 -7.45 -7.72 -10.21
CA THR A 386 -7.82 -7.62 -8.80
C THR A 386 -9.19 -6.94 -8.64
N TYR A 387 -9.48 -5.94 -9.46
CA TYR A 387 -10.78 -5.28 -9.46
C TYR A 387 -11.91 -6.27 -9.84
N VAL A 388 -11.73 -7.06 -10.90
CA VAL A 388 -12.71 -8.08 -11.31
C VAL A 388 -12.89 -9.16 -10.24
N GLU A 389 -11.81 -9.63 -9.62
CA GLU A 389 -11.88 -10.60 -8.51
C GLU A 389 -12.66 -10.05 -7.31
N MET A 390 -12.41 -8.79 -6.93
CA MET A 390 -13.13 -8.12 -5.85
C MET A 390 -14.60 -7.94 -6.20
N VAL A 391 -14.92 -7.46 -7.41
CA VAL A 391 -16.30 -7.34 -7.91
C VAL A 391 -17.01 -8.69 -7.87
N TRP A 392 -16.38 -9.76 -8.34
CA TRP A 392 -16.97 -11.09 -8.31
C TRP A 392 -17.22 -11.59 -6.88
N ARG A 393 -16.26 -11.40 -5.97
CA ARG A 393 -16.41 -11.82 -4.57
C ARG A 393 -17.49 -11.02 -3.83
N GLU A 394 -17.43 -9.70 -3.92
CA GLU A 394 -18.30 -8.82 -3.12
C GLU A 394 -19.71 -8.68 -3.70
N LEU A 395 -19.87 -8.68 -5.04
CA LEU A 395 -21.17 -8.42 -5.67
C LEU A 395 -21.90 -9.72 -6.08
N VAL A 396 -21.15 -10.75 -6.45
CA VAL A 396 -21.72 -11.97 -7.05
C VAL A 396 -21.76 -13.15 -6.07
N GLU A 397 -20.89 -13.17 -5.06
CA GLU A 397 -20.83 -14.23 -4.04
C GLU A 397 -21.46 -13.80 -2.69
N ALA A 398 -21.48 -12.51 -2.34
CA ALA A 398 -22.13 -12.03 -1.13
C ALA A 398 -23.67 -11.98 -1.29
N ASN A 399 -24.39 -12.71 -0.44
CA ASN A 399 -25.85 -12.81 -0.46
C ASN A 399 -26.56 -11.83 0.51
N ASP A 400 -25.88 -10.78 0.99
CA ASP A 400 -26.39 -9.97 2.10
C ASP A 400 -26.38 -8.44 1.87
N ILE A 401 -27.25 -7.80 2.67
CA ILE A 401 -27.82 -6.44 2.58
C ILE A 401 -26.78 -5.28 2.66
N ASP A 402 -25.50 -5.55 2.94
CA ASP A 402 -24.42 -4.54 3.07
C ASP A 402 -23.36 -4.66 1.95
N THR A 403 -23.82 -4.82 0.71
CA THR A 403 -22.91 -4.84 -0.45
C THR A 403 -22.36 -3.43 -0.71
N PRO A 404 -21.03 -3.20 -0.67
CA PRO A 404 -20.46 -1.88 -0.94
C PRO A 404 -20.84 -1.38 -2.34
N GLY A 405 -21.15 -0.10 -2.46
CA GLY A 405 -21.50 0.49 -3.76
C GLY A 405 -20.33 0.41 -4.75
N TYR A 406 -20.61 0.46 -6.05
CA TYR A 406 -19.60 0.48 -7.12
C TYR A 406 -18.52 1.56 -6.90
N SER A 407 -18.97 2.75 -6.50
CA SER A 407 -18.12 3.91 -6.23
C SER A 407 -17.15 3.62 -5.07
N GLU A 408 -17.64 2.96 -4.02
CA GLU A 408 -16.84 2.58 -2.86
C GLU A 408 -15.81 1.51 -3.21
N LEU A 409 -16.23 0.46 -3.94
CA LEU A 409 -15.33 -0.59 -4.43
C LEU A 409 -14.21 -0.01 -5.30
N LEU A 410 -14.55 0.86 -6.25
CA LEU A 410 -13.57 1.53 -7.10
C LEU A 410 -12.62 2.40 -6.28
N ALA A 411 -13.14 3.14 -5.29
CA ALA A 411 -12.34 3.96 -4.39
C ALA A 411 -11.38 3.12 -3.53
N VAL A 412 -11.82 1.97 -2.99
CA VAL A 412 -10.95 1.02 -2.26
C VAL A 412 -9.80 0.62 -3.15
N TYR A 413 -10.12 0.11 -4.33
CA TYR A 413 -9.13 -0.39 -5.27
C TYR A 413 -8.12 0.68 -5.69
N ARG A 414 -8.60 1.87 -6.10
CA ARG A 414 -7.75 2.97 -6.57
C ARG A 414 -6.88 3.56 -5.45
N CYS A 415 -7.45 3.77 -4.26
CA CYS A 415 -6.70 4.27 -3.11
C CYS A 415 -5.63 3.27 -2.67
N ASP A 416 -5.93 1.96 -2.69
CA ASP A 416 -4.96 0.92 -2.35
C ASP A 416 -3.79 0.88 -3.33
N ARG A 417 -4.05 0.95 -4.64
CA ARG A 417 -2.98 0.93 -5.65
C ARG A 417 -2.06 2.15 -5.55
N VAL A 418 -2.64 3.34 -5.37
CA VAL A 418 -1.85 4.56 -5.15
C VAL A 418 -1.03 4.43 -3.87
N ALA A 419 -1.61 3.92 -2.78
CA ALA A 419 -0.89 3.71 -1.53
C ALA A 419 0.27 2.72 -1.68
N GLU A 420 0.06 1.57 -2.32
CA GLU A 420 1.10 0.55 -2.55
C GLU A 420 2.25 1.09 -3.39
N ARG A 421 1.95 1.79 -4.51
CA ARG A 421 2.97 2.40 -5.37
C ARG A 421 3.80 3.42 -4.61
N LEU A 422 3.15 4.33 -3.89
CA LEU A 422 3.83 5.38 -3.12
C LEU A 422 4.62 4.81 -1.94
N HIS A 423 4.10 3.76 -1.28
CA HIS A 423 4.84 3.02 -0.27
C HIS A 423 6.12 2.43 -0.84
N ALA A 424 6.06 1.76 -2.00
CA ALA A 424 7.24 1.17 -2.64
C ALA A 424 8.31 2.22 -2.98
N LEU A 425 7.92 3.35 -3.56
CA LEU A 425 8.82 4.47 -3.88
C LEU A 425 9.46 5.06 -2.63
N ALA A 426 8.69 5.30 -1.57
CA ALA A 426 9.21 5.81 -0.31
C ALA A 426 10.13 4.79 0.38
N HIS A 427 9.78 3.50 0.32
CA HIS A 427 10.55 2.42 0.91
C HIS A 427 11.92 2.26 0.24
N GLU A 428 12.07 2.55 -1.05
CA GLU A 428 13.38 2.55 -1.72
C GLU A 428 14.35 3.57 -1.09
N GLN A 429 13.86 4.76 -0.75
CA GLN A 429 14.67 5.77 -0.07
C GLN A 429 14.98 5.39 1.38
N ILE A 430 13.98 4.88 2.10
CA ILE A 430 14.13 4.41 3.48
C ILE A 430 15.13 3.25 3.55
N ALA A 431 15.14 2.34 2.57
CA ALA A 431 16.08 1.23 2.50
C ALA A 431 17.54 1.70 2.38
N LYS A 432 17.79 2.80 1.65
CA LYS A 432 19.12 3.42 1.57
C LYS A 432 19.56 3.96 2.94
N TRP A 433 18.64 4.56 3.70
CA TRP A 433 18.91 5.00 5.07
C TRP A 433 19.17 3.84 6.03
N TYR A 434 18.43 2.74 5.91
CA TYR A 434 18.73 1.53 6.68
C TYR A 434 20.15 1.02 6.42
N ALA A 435 20.59 0.95 5.15
CA ALA A 435 21.94 0.53 4.82
C ALA A 435 23.03 1.44 5.43
N GLU A 436 22.83 2.76 5.41
CA GLU A 436 23.74 3.70 6.06
C GLU A 436 23.79 3.51 7.58
N VAL A 437 22.63 3.36 8.22
CA VAL A 437 22.51 3.15 9.67
C VAL A 437 23.08 1.80 10.10
N ASP A 438 22.88 0.75 9.30
CA ASP A 438 23.43 -0.59 9.52
C ASP A 438 24.96 -0.59 9.46
N SER A 439 25.56 0.30 8.65
CA SER A 439 27.01 0.50 8.60
C SER A 439 27.59 1.25 9.82
N GLY A 440 26.74 1.66 10.76
CA GLY A 440 27.13 2.41 11.97
C GLY A 440 27.26 3.92 11.75
N LYS A 441 26.75 4.43 10.63
CA LYS A 441 26.73 5.87 10.31
C LYS A 441 25.37 6.48 10.64
N VAL A 442 25.35 7.78 10.89
CA VAL A 442 24.10 8.54 11.10
C VAL A 442 23.76 9.24 9.79
N VAL A 443 22.49 9.22 9.42
CA VAL A 443 22.01 9.89 8.20
C VAL A 443 21.99 11.39 8.44
N GLU A 444 22.75 12.14 7.64
CA GLU A 444 22.82 13.59 7.76
C GLU A 444 21.48 14.24 7.37
N ASN A 445 21.05 15.23 8.18
CA ASN A 445 19.78 15.94 8.03
C ASN A 445 18.56 15.00 7.97
N PHE A 446 18.61 13.88 8.69
CA PHE A 446 17.54 12.89 8.73
C PHE A 446 16.16 13.50 9.01
N GLY A 447 16.05 14.37 10.02
CA GLY A 447 14.79 14.99 10.41
C GLY A 447 14.10 15.72 9.26
N ARG A 448 14.87 16.52 8.51
CA ARG A 448 14.38 17.26 7.33
C ARG A 448 14.06 16.33 6.16
N LYS A 449 14.95 15.40 5.82
CA LYS A 449 14.73 14.44 4.71
C LYS A 449 13.50 13.57 4.95
N ALA A 450 13.31 13.09 6.18
CA ALA A 450 12.15 12.31 6.57
C ALA A 450 10.85 13.14 6.51
N GLN A 451 10.90 14.42 6.91
CA GLN A 451 9.77 15.33 6.77
C GLN A 451 9.39 15.57 5.30
N GLU A 452 10.38 15.84 4.45
CA GLU A 452 10.19 16.06 3.02
C GLU A 452 9.62 14.79 2.35
N LEU A 453 10.09 13.60 2.73
CA LEU A 453 9.56 12.33 2.25
C LEU A 453 8.08 12.13 2.67
N LEU A 454 7.75 12.38 3.93
CA LEU A 454 6.36 12.27 4.42
C LEU A 454 5.43 13.27 3.74
N ASN A 455 5.86 14.52 3.58
CA ASN A 455 5.06 15.57 2.93
C ASN A 455 4.83 15.25 1.45
N SER A 456 5.91 14.97 0.70
CA SER A 456 5.81 14.66 -0.73
C SER A 456 4.96 13.42 -1.00
N THR A 457 5.10 12.37 -0.19
CA THR A 457 4.28 11.16 -0.31
C THR A 457 2.81 11.44 -0.01
N GLY A 458 2.51 12.22 1.05
CA GLY A 458 1.15 12.59 1.40
C GLY A 458 0.48 13.49 0.35
N GLU A 459 1.21 14.47 -0.17
CA GLU A 459 0.74 15.39 -1.22
C GLU A 459 0.47 14.65 -2.54
N GLN A 460 1.36 13.72 -2.94
CA GLN A 460 1.15 12.89 -4.12
C GLN A 460 -0.06 11.98 -3.96
N TYR A 461 -0.21 11.33 -2.81
CA TYR A 461 -1.41 10.53 -2.53
C TYR A 461 -2.67 11.39 -2.65
N ASP A 462 -2.64 12.61 -2.10
CA ASP A 462 -3.79 13.50 -2.12
C ASP A 462 -4.16 14.03 -3.52
N ALA A 463 -3.15 14.25 -4.37
CA ALA A 463 -3.32 14.62 -5.77
C ALA A 463 -3.89 13.46 -6.58
N ASP A 464 -3.29 12.27 -6.47
CA ASP A 464 -3.64 11.08 -7.25
C ASP A 464 -5.00 10.49 -6.87
N THR A 465 -5.48 10.76 -5.65
CA THR A 465 -6.81 10.33 -5.17
C THR A 465 -7.84 11.46 -5.09
N SER A 466 -7.54 12.62 -5.68
CA SER A 466 -8.36 13.84 -5.64
C SER A 466 -9.83 13.63 -6.02
N ALA A 467 -10.10 12.76 -6.99
CA ALA A 467 -11.46 12.39 -7.42
C ALA A 467 -12.35 11.85 -6.30
N TYR A 468 -11.76 11.21 -5.28
CA TYR A 468 -12.49 10.60 -4.16
C TYR A 468 -12.58 11.50 -2.92
N ALA A 469 -12.22 12.78 -3.03
CA ALA A 469 -12.21 13.71 -1.89
C ALA A 469 -13.62 14.01 -1.34
N THR A 470 -14.61 14.12 -2.23
CA THR A 470 -15.95 14.62 -1.94
C THR A 470 -17.06 13.61 -2.16
N THR A 471 -16.72 12.39 -2.57
CA THR A 471 -17.64 11.29 -2.88
C THR A 471 -17.78 10.33 -1.70
N ASP A 472 -18.67 9.34 -1.80
CA ASP A 472 -18.78 8.18 -0.89
C ASP A 472 -17.42 7.53 -0.55
N GLY A 473 -16.46 7.57 -1.47
CA GLY A 473 -15.08 7.09 -1.28
C GLY A 473 -14.20 7.89 -0.29
N ALA A 474 -14.65 9.01 0.28
CA ALA A 474 -13.82 9.89 1.10
C ALA A 474 -13.33 9.24 2.41
N LEU A 475 -14.16 8.41 3.04
CA LEU A 475 -13.78 7.66 4.24
C LEU A 475 -12.70 6.62 3.93
N ILE A 476 -12.87 5.90 2.82
CA ILE A 476 -11.92 4.91 2.33
C ILE A 476 -10.57 5.57 2.03
N ARG A 477 -10.60 6.68 1.28
CA ARG A 477 -9.41 7.47 0.97
C ARG A 477 -8.67 7.89 2.24
N SER A 478 -9.39 8.42 3.23
CA SER A 478 -8.82 8.90 4.49
C SER A 478 -8.20 7.76 5.30
N ARG A 479 -8.88 6.61 5.38
CA ARG A 479 -8.38 5.40 6.05
C ARG A 479 -7.09 4.90 5.39
N LYS A 480 -7.07 4.76 4.07
CA LYS A 480 -5.90 4.28 3.32
C LYS A 480 -4.72 5.24 3.36
N ARG A 481 -4.99 6.54 3.31
CA ARG A 481 -3.97 7.57 3.58
C ARG A 481 -3.35 7.41 4.96
N HIS A 482 -4.18 7.19 5.98
CA HIS A 482 -3.70 7.00 7.35
C HIS A 482 -2.84 5.73 7.48
N GLU A 483 -3.28 4.60 6.90
CA GLU A 483 -2.53 3.33 6.88
C GLU A 483 -1.15 3.50 6.22
N LEU A 484 -1.07 4.14 5.05
CA LEU A 484 0.19 4.45 4.37
C LEU A 484 1.11 5.29 5.25
N MET A 485 0.61 6.41 5.76
CA MET A 485 1.42 7.34 6.56
C MET A 485 1.88 6.73 7.87
N SER A 486 1.03 5.94 8.54
CA SER A 486 1.38 5.22 9.77
C SER A 486 2.51 4.22 9.52
N THR A 487 2.45 3.47 8.41
CA THR A 487 3.48 2.50 8.03
C THR A 487 4.84 3.17 7.82
N LEU A 488 4.89 4.26 7.05
CA LEU A 488 6.12 5.03 6.84
C LEU A 488 6.66 5.64 8.14
N GLN A 489 5.78 6.20 8.98
CA GLN A 489 6.17 6.75 10.28
C GLN A 489 6.77 5.69 11.21
N ASN A 490 6.32 4.43 11.13
CA ASN A 490 6.88 3.34 11.93
C ASN A 490 8.31 2.99 11.48
N HIS A 491 8.58 2.93 10.17
CA HIS A 491 9.95 2.76 9.66
C HIS A 491 10.88 3.90 10.10
N LEU A 492 10.42 5.15 9.97
CA LEU A 492 11.20 6.33 10.38
C LEU A 492 11.47 6.35 11.89
N ARG A 493 10.51 5.91 12.71
CA ARG A 493 10.70 5.77 14.17
C ARG A 493 11.76 4.72 14.50
N ALA A 494 11.77 3.59 13.79
CA ALA A 494 12.79 2.56 13.96
C ALA A 494 14.19 3.08 13.59
N LEU A 495 14.32 3.79 12.46
CA LEU A 495 15.57 4.44 12.05
C LEU A 495 16.03 5.50 13.05
N PHE A 496 15.12 6.33 13.57
CA PHE A 496 15.41 7.33 14.59
C PHE A 496 16.01 6.67 15.85
N ASN A 497 15.33 5.66 16.40
CA ASN A 497 15.79 4.98 17.61
C ASN A 497 17.19 4.36 17.42
N ARG A 498 17.44 3.77 16.26
CA ARG A 498 18.74 3.16 15.95
C ARG A 498 19.85 4.20 15.78
N GLN A 499 19.56 5.33 15.13
CA GLN A 499 20.51 6.44 15.01
C GLN A 499 20.83 7.09 16.36
N VAL A 500 19.86 7.21 17.25
CA VAL A 500 20.08 7.72 18.62
C VAL A 500 21.05 6.80 19.38
N GLN A 501 20.91 5.48 19.26
CA GLN A 501 21.84 4.52 19.86
C GLN A 501 23.25 4.64 19.28
N ILE A 502 23.38 4.82 17.95
CA ILE A 502 24.67 5.07 17.30
C ILE A 502 25.30 6.36 17.82
N LEU A 503 24.53 7.45 17.96
CA LEU A 503 25.02 8.70 18.52
C LEU A 503 25.47 8.57 19.97
N GLN A 504 24.77 7.79 20.81
CA GLN A 504 25.21 7.51 22.18
C GLN A 504 26.58 6.81 22.18
N ASN A 505 26.76 5.79 21.35
CA ASN A 505 28.04 5.07 21.23
C ASN A 505 29.17 5.97 20.71
N GLN A 506 28.88 6.81 19.71
CA GLN A 506 29.84 7.80 19.21
C GLN A 506 30.21 8.84 20.27
N ALA A 507 29.25 9.30 21.08
CA ALA A 507 29.49 10.23 22.18
C ALA A 507 30.37 9.58 23.26
N LEU A 508 30.12 8.33 23.65
CA LEU A 508 30.93 7.59 24.60
C LEU A 508 32.36 7.36 24.10
N ASN A 509 32.54 6.99 22.83
CA ASN A 509 33.87 6.84 22.23
C ASN A 509 34.62 8.17 22.19
N LYS A 510 33.95 9.26 21.81
CA LYS A 510 34.51 10.61 21.81
C LYS A 510 34.92 11.06 23.21
N PHE A 511 34.10 10.77 24.22
CA PHE A 511 34.45 11.02 25.61
C PHE A 511 35.71 10.25 26.01
N ARG A 512 35.76 8.95 25.69
CA ARG A 512 36.91 8.08 25.98
C ARG A 512 38.21 8.63 25.38
N ASP A 513 38.19 8.95 24.09
CA ASP A 513 39.39 9.40 23.37
C ASP A 513 39.86 10.77 23.87
N GLN A 514 38.92 11.68 24.18
CA GLN A 514 39.24 13.00 24.73
C GLN A 514 39.70 12.96 26.20
N MET A 515 39.19 12.00 26.99
CA MET A 515 39.71 11.72 28.33
C MET A 515 41.15 11.22 28.25
N LEU A 516 41.44 10.25 27.36
CA LEU A 516 42.79 9.71 27.18
C LEU A 516 43.79 10.79 26.74
N SER A 517 43.40 11.68 25.83
CA SER A 517 44.26 12.80 25.42
C SER A 517 44.53 13.77 26.57
N LEU A 518 43.50 14.10 27.36
CA LEU A 518 43.64 15.05 28.47
C LEU A 518 44.56 14.51 29.58
N ILE A 519 44.51 13.21 29.87
CA ILE A 519 45.43 12.53 30.78
C ILE A 519 46.86 12.53 30.23
N ALA A 520 47.04 12.29 28.93
CA ALA A 520 48.34 12.29 28.28
C ALA A 520 49.01 13.68 28.37
N ASP A 521 48.27 14.74 28.04
CA ASP A 521 48.78 16.12 28.01
C ASP A 521 49.10 16.66 29.42
N ARG A 522 48.25 16.37 30.40
CA ARG A 522 48.36 16.94 31.76
C ARG A 522 49.13 16.07 32.73
N SER A 523 49.91 15.12 32.22
CA SER A 523 50.65 14.20 33.08
C SER A 523 49.73 13.59 34.15
N GLY A 524 48.54 13.12 33.73
CA GLY A 524 47.58 12.30 34.50
C GLY A 524 46.99 12.94 35.74
N MET A 525 47.29 14.22 35.92
CA MET A 525 46.54 15.24 36.63
C MET A 525 45.22 15.57 35.96
N VAL A 526 44.07 14.97 36.29
CA VAL A 526 42.77 15.45 35.79
C VAL A 526 41.95 16.00 36.95
N SER A 527 41.58 17.28 36.88
CA SER A 527 40.71 17.90 37.88
C SER A 527 39.25 17.44 37.69
N GLU A 528 38.50 17.39 38.79
CA GLU A 528 37.05 17.13 38.74
C GLU A 528 36.34 18.13 37.82
N PHE A 529 36.75 19.40 37.85
CA PHE A 529 36.23 20.45 36.99
C PHE A 529 36.44 20.15 35.49
N GLU A 530 37.61 19.62 35.11
CA GLU A 530 37.93 19.29 33.71
C GLU A 530 37.11 18.09 33.22
N SER A 531 36.93 17.08 34.07
CA SER A 531 36.08 15.92 33.76
C SER A 531 34.61 16.34 33.55
N GLN A 532 34.08 17.20 34.43
CA GLN A 532 32.72 17.73 34.31
C GLN A 532 32.56 18.61 33.06
N PHE A 533 33.58 19.42 32.73
CA PHE A 533 33.58 20.22 31.51
C PHE A 533 33.55 19.33 30.26
N LEU A 534 34.31 18.23 30.25
CA LEU A 534 34.30 17.29 29.14
C LEU A 534 32.95 16.59 28.99
N VAL A 535 32.33 16.14 30.09
CA VAL A 535 30.98 15.57 30.07
C VAL A 535 29.99 16.53 29.44
N ARG A 536 30.00 17.81 29.86
CA ARG A 536 29.13 18.84 29.26
C ARG A 536 29.39 19.03 27.76
N ARG A 537 30.65 19.05 27.33
CA ARG A 537 31.00 19.20 25.91
C ARG A 537 30.51 18.02 25.06
N VAL A 538 30.62 16.79 25.57
CA VAL A 538 30.15 15.59 24.87
C VAL A 538 28.62 15.53 24.85
N ASP A 539 27.96 15.92 25.93
CA ASP A 539 26.49 16.06 25.97
C ASP A 539 25.99 17.12 24.98
N GLU A 540 26.68 18.26 24.85
CA GLU A 540 26.34 19.28 23.85
C GLU A 540 26.53 18.76 22.42
N PHE A 541 27.56 17.95 22.17
CA PHE A 541 27.75 17.27 20.88
C PHE A 541 26.59 16.32 20.55
N PHE A 542 26.19 15.48 21.52
CA PHE A 542 25.05 14.59 21.36
C PHE A 542 23.76 15.39 21.11
N PHE A 543 23.52 16.45 21.90
CA PHE A 543 22.34 17.31 21.79
C PHE A 543 22.19 17.90 20.38
N LYS A 544 23.22 18.56 19.85
CA LYS A 544 23.18 19.18 18.51
C LYS A 544 22.87 18.15 17.41
N ARG A 545 23.50 16.99 17.47
CA ARG A 545 23.28 15.90 16.49
C ARG A 545 21.91 15.25 16.65
N ALA A 546 21.42 15.09 17.88
CA ALA A 546 20.11 14.50 18.15
C ALA A 546 18.96 15.43 17.74
N GLU A 547 19.15 16.75 17.80
CA GLU A 547 18.17 17.71 17.25
C GLU A 547 18.01 17.58 15.73
N GLU A 548 19.07 17.32 14.98
CA GLU A 548 19.03 17.09 13.52
C GLU A 548 18.22 15.82 13.15
N LEU A 549 18.01 14.90 14.09
CA LEU A 549 17.23 13.67 13.89
C LEU A 549 15.73 13.85 14.11
N LEU A 550 15.29 14.96 14.71
CA LEU A 550 13.87 15.16 15.01
C LEU A 550 13.08 15.48 13.74
N VAL A 551 11.99 14.75 13.54
CA VAL A 551 11.04 14.96 12.44
C VAL A 551 9.88 15.82 12.96
N PRO A 552 9.66 17.06 12.47
CA PRO A 552 8.67 17.99 13.03
C PRO A 552 7.24 17.45 13.12
N SER A 553 6.78 16.69 12.11
CA SER A 553 5.43 16.11 12.09
C SER A 553 5.28 14.87 12.99
N MET A 554 6.39 14.35 13.53
CA MET A 554 6.37 13.19 14.41
C MET A 554 6.67 13.60 15.85
N ARG A 555 5.98 12.98 16.81
CA ARG A 555 6.25 13.18 18.25
C ARG A 555 7.44 12.32 18.71
N LEU A 556 8.62 12.54 18.12
CA LEU A 556 9.86 11.84 18.47
C LEU A 556 10.57 12.56 19.62
N THR A 557 11.18 11.80 20.53
CA THR A 557 11.95 12.35 21.66
C THR A 557 13.19 11.52 21.92
N TYR A 558 14.30 12.17 22.24
CA TYR A 558 15.56 11.53 22.68
C TYR A 558 15.87 11.77 24.16
N ARG A 559 14.93 12.35 24.93
CA ARG A 559 15.16 12.81 26.31
C ARG A 559 15.64 11.69 27.23
N ALA A 560 14.97 10.53 27.19
CA ALA A 560 15.37 9.37 27.99
C ALA A 560 16.81 8.92 27.64
N SER A 561 17.10 8.77 26.35
CA SER A 561 18.42 8.40 25.86
C SER A 561 19.51 9.42 26.23
N ARG A 562 19.19 10.72 26.29
CA ARG A 562 20.12 11.75 26.76
C ARG A 562 20.41 11.61 28.25
N THR A 563 19.38 11.42 29.07
CA THR A 563 19.54 11.22 30.51
C THR A 563 20.40 9.98 30.79
N ASP A 564 20.14 8.88 30.07
CA ASP A 564 20.93 7.64 30.20
C ASP A 564 22.40 7.86 29.81
N LEU A 565 22.64 8.62 28.73
CA LEU A 565 24.00 9.00 28.30
C LEU A 565 24.70 9.87 29.35
N GLN A 566 24.02 10.86 29.90
CA GLN A 566 24.58 11.73 30.95
C GLN A 566 24.96 10.93 32.20
N ASN A 567 24.09 10.03 32.66
CA ASN A 567 24.38 9.14 33.78
C ASN A 567 25.61 8.26 33.50
N THR A 568 25.66 7.66 32.30
CA THR A 568 26.78 6.82 31.87
C THR A 568 28.09 7.61 31.77
N LEU A 569 28.05 8.85 31.28
CA LEU A 569 29.22 9.72 31.19
C LEU A 569 29.72 10.16 32.57
N LEU A 570 28.83 10.49 33.51
CA LEU A 570 29.18 10.84 34.88
C LEU A 570 29.79 9.64 35.62
N GLU A 571 29.21 8.46 35.45
CA GLU A 571 29.74 7.23 36.00
C GLU A 571 31.10 6.85 35.38
N ALA A 572 31.25 7.01 34.07
CA ALA A 572 32.53 6.80 33.39
C ALA A 572 33.58 7.79 33.90
N ALA A 573 33.23 9.07 34.08
CA ALA A 573 34.14 10.09 34.59
C ALA A 573 34.63 9.78 36.01
N SER A 574 33.75 9.29 36.90
CA SER A 574 34.14 8.91 38.26
C SER A 574 35.04 7.67 38.28
N ARG A 575 34.70 6.64 37.51
CA ARG A 575 35.46 5.38 37.43
C ARG A 575 36.79 5.53 36.69
N TYR A 576 36.93 6.48 35.77
CA TYR A 576 38.14 6.64 34.97
C TYR A 576 39.37 7.03 35.81
N ARG A 577 39.15 7.68 36.96
CA ARG A 577 40.20 8.02 37.94
C ARG A 577 40.94 6.77 38.41
N ASP A 578 40.20 5.69 38.65
CA ASP A 578 40.68 4.43 39.20
C ASP A 578 40.98 3.38 38.10
N SER A 579 40.85 3.75 36.83
CA SER A 579 41.02 2.80 35.72
C SER A 579 42.46 2.28 35.61
N PRO A 580 42.66 1.03 35.15
CA PRO A 580 43.99 0.45 34.93
C PRO A 580 44.85 1.29 34.00
N THR A 581 44.26 1.97 33.03
CA THR A 581 44.93 2.91 32.10
C THR A 581 45.48 4.14 32.80
N SER A 582 44.72 4.72 33.75
CA SER A 582 45.20 5.80 34.62
C SER A 582 46.37 5.32 35.48
N GLN A 583 46.25 4.11 36.05
CA GLN A 583 47.28 3.48 36.88
C GLN A 583 48.56 3.16 36.09
N LEU A 584 48.45 2.62 34.86
CA LEU A 584 49.59 2.33 34.00
C LEU A 584 50.35 3.59 33.59
N GLN A 585 49.64 4.69 33.33
CA GLN A 585 50.26 5.99 33.07
C GLN A 585 50.86 6.62 34.33
N ALA A 586 50.28 6.37 35.51
CA ALA A 586 50.87 6.74 36.79
C ALA A 586 52.14 5.93 37.09
N MET A 587 52.14 4.62 36.79
CA MET A 587 53.29 3.72 36.95
C MET A 587 54.44 4.11 36.02
N THR A 588 54.19 4.32 34.73
CA THR A 588 55.20 4.82 33.79
C THR A 588 55.75 6.19 34.18
N ARG A 589 54.99 7.00 34.93
CA ARG A 589 55.54 8.21 35.57
C ARG A 589 56.39 7.93 36.78
N MET A 590 56.01 6.99 37.65
CA MET A 590 56.87 6.57 38.75
C MET A 590 58.19 6.04 38.22
N GLU A 591 58.17 5.27 37.14
CA GLU A 591 59.37 4.81 36.43
C GLU A 591 60.16 5.96 35.82
N LYS A 592 59.52 6.88 35.07
CA LYS A 592 60.23 8.05 34.50
C LYS A 592 60.79 8.99 35.58
N ARG A 593 60.12 9.14 36.73
CA ARG A 593 60.63 9.93 37.87
C ARG A 593 61.73 9.20 38.64
N ALA A 594 61.65 7.88 38.76
CA ALA A 594 62.71 7.06 39.35
C ALA A 594 63.96 6.99 38.47
N MET A 595 63.78 7.05 37.14
CA MET A 595 64.87 7.13 36.16
C MET A 595 65.40 8.57 35.95
N ALA A 596 64.73 9.60 36.49
CA ALA A 596 65.25 10.96 36.46
C ALA A 596 66.42 11.08 37.45
N PRO A 597 67.58 11.65 37.04
CA PRO A 597 68.72 11.80 37.93
C PRO A 597 68.33 12.66 39.15
N MET A 598 68.68 12.21 40.36
CA MET A 598 68.44 12.99 41.58
C MET A 598 69.15 14.35 41.48
N PRO A 599 68.51 15.46 41.84
CA PRO A 599 69.20 16.74 41.90
C PRO A 599 70.30 16.63 42.96
N LYS A 600 71.57 16.78 42.55
CA LYS A 600 72.70 16.87 43.47
C LYS A 600 72.41 18.01 44.45
N GLN A 601 72.15 17.69 45.73
CA GLN A 601 72.13 18.70 46.77
C GLN A 601 73.55 19.21 46.95
N ARG A 602 73.87 20.32 46.30
CA ARG A 602 75.09 21.08 46.59
C ARG A 602 74.85 21.84 47.89
N GLY A 603 75.48 21.38 48.96
CA GLY A 603 75.42 22.00 50.27
C GLY A 603 76.84 22.20 50.79
N VAL A 604 77.10 23.38 51.36
CA VAL A 604 78.29 23.62 52.18
C VAL A 604 77.86 23.42 53.63
N VAL A 605 78.37 22.40 54.29
CA VAL A 605 78.14 22.18 55.72
C VAL A 605 79.30 22.80 56.48
N VAL A 606 79.01 23.83 57.29
CA VAL A 606 79.99 24.49 58.14
C VAL A 606 79.91 23.90 59.54
N GLY A 607 80.97 23.21 59.97
CA GLY A 607 81.07 22.61 61.30
C GLY A 607 82.06 23.36 62.18
N PHE A 608 81.69 23.59 63.45
CA PHE A 608 82.62 24.14 64.46
C PHE A 608 83.22 23.01 65.29
N GLY A 609 84.55 22.88 65.29
CA GLY A 609 85.31 21.89 66.04
C GLY A 609 86.17 22.51 67.15
N LEU A 610 86.29 21.84 68.30
CA LEU A 610 87.24 22.22 69.35
C LEU A 610 88.24 21.09 69.60
N ASN A 611 89.52 21.36 69.34
CA ASN A 611 90.61 20.42 69.62
C ASN A 611 91.27 20.77 70.95
N THR A 612 91.32 19.81 71.86
CA THR A 612 92.05 19.92 73.13
C THR A 612 93.20 18.92 73.14
N ALA A 613 94.40 19.38 73.49
CA ALA A 613 95.58 18.53 73.64
C ALA A 613 96.16 18.63 75.05
N LEU A 614 96.41 17.49 75.70
CA LEU A 614 97.08 17.38 77.00
C LEU A 614 98.44 16.70 76.83
N ARG A 615 99.51 17.33 77.34
CA ARG A 615 100.90 16.84 77.28
C ARG A 615 101.56 16.82 78.66
N PRO A 616 101.45 15.73 79.44
CA PRO A 616 102.11 15.62 80.73
C PRO A 616 103.64 15.60 80.59
N ARG A 617 104.37 16.30 81.47
CA ARG A 617 105.85 16.36 81.45
C ARG A 617 106.47 15.06 81.98
N GLY A 618 107.60 14.64 81.39
CA GLY A 618 108.40 13.50 81.86
C GLY A 618 108.00 12.12 81.31
N TYR A 619 107.00 12.06 80.42
CA TYR A 619 106.61 10.87 79.67
C TYR A 619 106.74 11.22 78.18
N GLY A 620 107.82 10.76 77.53
CA GLY A 620 108.20 11.15 76.16
C GLY A 620 107.02 11.36 75.21
N ASN A 621 106.96 12.51 74.54
CA ASN A 621 105.96 12.96 73.55
C ASN A 621 104.52 12.41 73.68
N PHE A 622 104.02 12.17 74.90
CA PHE A 622 102.68 11.65 75.11
C PHE A 622 101.64 12.75 74.88
N GLN A 623 100.69 12.49 73.97
CA GLN A 623 99.68 13.45 73.55
C GLN A 623 98.30 12.81 73.52
N LEU A 624 97.36 13.43 74.24
CA LEU A 624 95.95 13.08 74.17
C LEU A 624 95.20 14.21 73.49
N ILE A 625 94.60 13.92 72.32
CA ILE A 625 93.82 14.87 71.53
C ILE A 625 92.37 14.45 71.53
N ALA A 626 91.48 15.34 71.98
CA ALA A 626 90.03 15.16 71.89
C ALA A 626 89.43 16.28 71.04
N SER A 627 88.65 15.91 70.03
CA SER A 627 87.94 16.83 69.15
C SER A 627 86.45 16.52 69.07
N THR A 628 85.62 17.55 69.22
CA THR A 628 84.17 17.47 69.00
C THR A 628 83.75 18.52 67.99
N SER A 629 82.95 18.14 67.00
CA SER A 629 82.41 19.05 65.97
C SER A 629 80.88 19.09 66.01
N ARG A 630 80.30 20.30 65.90
CA ARG A 630 78.85 20.47 65.78
C ARG A 630 78.47 20.53 64.29
N GLY A 631 77.97 19.40 63.79
CA GLY A 631 77.65 19.02 62.42
C GLY A 631 77.16 17.56 62.44
N PRO A 632 77.42 16.69 61.44
CA PRO A 632 77.32 15.25 61.69
C PRO A 632 78.20 14.92 62.91
N HIS A 633 77.60 14.45 64.01
CA HIS A 633 78.26 14.37 65.30
C HIS A 633 79.42 13.36 65.28
N THR A 634 80.65 13.84 65.05
CA THR A 634 81.86 13.03 65.10
C THR A 634 82.67 13.39 66.35
N PHE A 635 82.93 12.38 67.18
CA PHE A 635 83.83 12.49 68.33
C PHE A 635 85.09 11.68 68.03
N ASN A 636 86.24 12.35 68.00
CA ASN A 636 87.53 11.68 67.80
C ASN A 636 88.41 11.88 69.03
N ALA A 637 88.91 10.77 69.57
CA ALA A 637 89.92 10.74 70.62
C ALA A 637 91.14 9.99 70.08
N THR A 638 92.29 10.67 70.02
CA THR A 638 93.55 10.09 69.56
C THR A 638 94.58 10.16 70.67
N MET A 639 95.27 9.05 70.90
CA MET A 639 96.36 8.95 71.86
C MET A 639 97.64 8.59 71.08
N CYS A 640 98.62 9.48 71.11
CA CYS A 640 99.93 9.26 70.48
C CYS A 640 101.02 9.21 71.54
N ASN A 641 101.93 8.24 71.42
CA ASN A 641 103.08 8.08 72.29
C ASN A 641 104.32 7.82 71.41
N ASP A 642 105.04 8.89 71.04
CA ASP A 642 106.26 8.78 70.26
C ASP A 642 107.43 8.51 71.23
N ALA A 643 107.67 7.22 71.53
CA ALA A 643 108.55 6.79 72.60
C ALA A 643 110.06 7.04 72.39
N ASP A 644 110.50 7.50 71.20
CA ASP A 644 111.93 7.54 70.83
C ASP A 644 112.51 8.93 70.52
N LEU A 645 111.81 10.02 70.86
CA LEU A 645 112.36 11.39 70.76
C LEU A 645 112.50 11.99 72.17
N ALA A 646 113.75 12.09 72.64
CA ALA A 646 114.08 12.86 73.83
C ALA A 646 113.66 14.33 73.63
N GLU A 647 113.03 14.93 74.65
CA GLU A 647 112.74 16.37 74.66
C GLU A 647 114.07 17.12 74.46
N GLN A 648 114.30 17.69 73.26
CA GLN A 648 115.47 18.55 73.04
C GLN A 648 115.33 19.80 73.91
N GLU A 649 116.22 19.95 74.89
CA GLU A 649 116.25 21.04 75.89
C GLU A 649 116.45 22.47 75.30
N GLY A 650 116.41 22.64 73.97
CA GLY A 650 116.64 23.92 73.29
C GLY A 650 115.39 24.66 72.81
N HIS A 651 114.19 24.07 72.83
CA HIS A 651 112.97 24.72 72.36
C HIS A 651 112.06 25.13 73.54
N GLY A 652 111.64 26.40 73.55
CA GLY A 652 110.94 27.03 74.68
C GLY A 652 109.71 26.27 75.20
N LYS A 653 109.40 26.47 76.49
CA LYS A 653 108.32 25.83 77.27
C LYS A 653 107.04 25.60 76.43
N VAL A 654 106.78 24.35 76.05
CA VAL A 654 105.49 23.96 75.46
C VAL A 654 104.43 23.89 76.58
N PRO A 655 103.23 24.47 76.39
CA PRO A 655 102.19 24.48 77.42
C PRO A 655 101.58 23.08 77.64
N LEU A 656 101.26 22.75 78.90
CA LEU A 656 100.63 21.49 79.33
C LEU A 656 99.30 21.21 78.60
N PHE A 657 98.58 22.28 78.26
CA PHE A 657 97.25 22.23 77.70
C PHE A 657 97.15 23.20 76.52
N ARG A 658 96.63 22.72 75.38
CA ARG A 658 96.43 23.54 74.18
C ARG A 658 94.99 23.39 73.70
N TRP A 659 94.32 24.53 73.52
CA TRP A 659 92.96 24.61 72.99
C TRP A 659 93.03 25.31 71.65
N GLN A 660 92.47 24.67 70.62
CA GLN A 660 92.47 25.23 69.28
C GLN A 660 91.07 25.09 68.68
N PRO A 661 90.29 26.18 68.61
CA PRO A 661 89.05 26.17 67.84
C PRO A 661 89.37 26.06 66.35
N THR A 662 88.57 25.27 65.65
CA THR A 662 88.72 24.97 64.22
C THR A 662 87.36 25.06 63.53
N ILE A 663 87.35 25.54 62.30
CA ILE A 663 86.14 25.61 61.46
C ILE A 663 86.37 24.65 60.29
N HIS A 664 85.43 23.73 60.09
CA HIS A 664 85.44 22.77 59.01
C HIS A 664 84.40 23.18 57.96
N PHE A 665 84.79 23.12 56.69
CA PHE A 665 83.89 23.29 55.56
C PHE A 665 83.84 21.96 54.83
N ASP A 666 82.70 21.29 54.88
CA ASP A 666 82.46 20.11 54.07
C ASP A 666 81.66 20.55 52.83
N VAL A 667 82.25 20.35 51.66
CA VAL A 667 81.73 20.86 50.38
C VAL A 667 81.49 19.67 49.47
N ASP A 668 80.24 19.25 49.36
CA ASP A 668 79.82 18.25 48.37
C ASP A 668 79.61 18.94 47.01
N LEU A 669 80.51 18.64 46.05
CA LEU A 669 80.58 19.29 44.71
C LEU A 669 79.77 18.59 43.59
#